data_AF-A0A2D6X6F3-F1
#
_entry.id   AF-A0A2D6X6F3-F1
#
_cell.length_a   1.000
_cell.length_b   1.000
_cell.length_c   1.000
_cell.angle_alpha   90.00
_cell.angle_beta   90.00
_cell.angle_gamma   90.00
#
_symmetry.space_group_name_H-M   'P 1'
#
loop_
_entity.id
_entity.type
_entity.pdbx_description
1 polymer ?
#
loop_
_entity_poly.entity_id
_entity_poly.type
_entity_poly.pdbx_seq_one_letter_code
_entity_poly.pdbx_strand_id
1 'polypeptide(L)'
;MALLPFLQSIGQKALVGAGQVQEKVESTEAGKAFGDLVRRRFEVSMKAGEELDNLQKDLAFGVFHGGRRPTEEERKSLTTVSLDVGGLTRGLGKVGTKTAQKLTQKYGKKIAQQITNKGGEELAQKALVRGGEEVVSHALKIDRAKVTLGKVAASIREAEPARKQTQRLFRKERSQRAARGSRALKDVPGERGFFAAKGTLRGELPKAKFEAVRGRFTQEEVDSLFDVAKNHPELDFFDKINVMSGLEKALGRRAGEIPQPNELKLMKQVYGSELVDAILSKRGLIKRIAEGVAEVFNVPRALMSSMDMSAPFRQGFVLSLHKPKRAVGAFNSMLRFFFDEKFFDASMGSIRKKQTFPLMKEAGLAIADVSGDAVGLSSKEEAFMTNLADKIPIIGRGVKASERAYTGFLNKLRADVFDDMAQEYIKGGIDIFDEPELMKGVAEFINVATGRGKLPGKLAEAAPLLNSVFYSPRYMASRIQMLNPYWYLKLPPPVRKEAVKSMIKFVGTGLTLVALAKLGGADVEDDPRSSDFGKIRFGNIRYDVWAGFQPWVRFTSQMILGERKSLATGEVAQLSTGEFGGRTRLSESGRFLSGKFAPVPSLAADLLRGTNFVGEDLSLPQSVATRLVPLYLHDIADGVKQAGPLGGAAVGIPAFFGVGTQAFDPSRDSGSVLPQLPQLPKLPSLPSF
;
A
#
# COMPACT_ATOMS: atom_id res chain seq x y z
N MET A 1 22.86 -8.20 10.91
CA MET A 1 22.71 -8.80 12.26
C MET A 1 22.41 -7.78 13.37
N ALA A 2 22.45 -6.46 13.13
CA ALA A 2 22.23 -5.45 14.18
C ALA A 2 20.77 -4.98 14.41
N LEU A 3 19.81 -5.41 13.59
CA LEU A 3 18.42 -4.89 13.64
C LEU A 3 17.57 -5.50 14.77
N LEU A 4 17.82 -6.76 15.13
CA LEU A 4 17.04 -7.47 16.15
C LEU A 4 17.31 -6.97 17.58
N PRO A 5 18.59 -6.76 17.99
CA PRO A 5 18.91 -6.18 19.29
C PRO A 5 18.42 -4.73 19.43
N PHE A 6 18.41 -3.98 18.32
CA PHE A 6 17.90 -2.60 18.26
C PHE A 6 16.39 -2.53 18.49
N LEU A 7 15.62 -3.45 17.89
CA LEU A 7 14.17 -3.55 18.09
C LEU A 7 13.82 -4.06 19.51
N GLN A 8 14.63 -4.97 20.08
CA GLN A 8 14.47 -5.40 21.48
C GLN A 8 14.76 -4.27 22.49
N SER A 9 15.77 -3.45 22.23
CA SER A 9 16.10 -2.27 23.05
C SER A 9 14.98 -1.23 23.05
N ILE A 10 14.32 -1.01 21.90
CA ILE A 10 13.16 -0.12 21.79
C ILE A 10 11.96 -0.67 22.56
N GLY A 11 11.72 -1.98 22.49
CA GLY A 11 10.65 -2.66 23.25
C GLY A 11 10.83 -2.57 24.77
N GLN A 12 12.06 -2.78 25.28
CA GLN A 12 12.37 -2.65 26.71
C GLN A 12 12.28 -1.21 27.23
N LYS A 13 12.64 -0.21 26.42
CA LYS A 13 12.54 1.21 26.83
C LYS A 13 11.11 1.75 26.79
N ALA A 14 10.28 1.25 25.86
CA ALA A 14 8.84 1.52 25.85
C ALA A 14 8.13 0.95 27.11
N LEU A 15 8.63 -0.16 27.65
CA LEU A 15 8.20 -0.79 28.90
C LEU A 15 8.49 0.08 30.15
N VAL A 16 9.67 0.72 30.19
CA VAL A 16 10.05 1.65 31.29
C VAL A 16 9.23 2.94 31.22
N GLY A 17 8.99 3.47 30.01
CA GLY A 17 8.13 4.65 29.81
C GLY A 17 6.66 4.42 30.15
N ALA A 18 6.14 3.22 29.91
CA ALA A 18 4.78 2.84 30.32
C ALA A 18 4.62 2.75 31.85
N GLY A 19 5.67 2.37 32.57
CA GLY A 19 5.69 2.38 34.04
C GLY A 19 5.63 3.79 34.65
N GLN A 20 6.15 4.81 33.95
CA GLN A 20 6.08 6.20 34.42
C GLN A 20 4.76 6.91 34.09
N VAL A 21 3.98 6.41 33.13
CA VAL A 21 2.61 6.89 32.85
C VAL A 21 1.61 6.34 33.89
N GLN A 22 2.01 5.32 34.65
CA GLN A 22 1.18 4.62 35.63
C GLN A 22 0.90 5.45 36.90
N GLU A 23 1.72 6.44 37.23
CA GLU A 23 1.54 7.29 38.42
C GLU A 23 0.43 8.36 38.29
N LYS A 24 -0.17 8.57 37.11
CA LYS A 24 -1.16 9.63 36.89
C LYS A 24 -2.60 9.17 36.59
N VAL A 25 -2.92 7.87 36.68
CA VAL A 25 -4.25 7.34 36.29
C VAL A 25 -4.93 6.50 37.39
N GLU A 26 -4.47 6.54 38.65
CA GLU A 26 -5.04 5.71 39.74
C GLU A 26 -6.21 6.35 40.54
N SER A 27 -6.76 7.50 40.14
CA SER A 27 -7.83 8.16 40.91
C SER A 27 -9.27 7.73 40.59
N THR A 28 -9.50 6.76 39.70
CA THR A 28 -10.86 6.27 39.38
C THR A 28 -10.95 4.75 39.31
N GLU A 29 -12.08 4.18 39.76
CA GLU A 29 -12.37 2.73 39.69
C GLU A 29 -12.27 2.16 38.26
N ALA A 30 -12.63 2.97 37.25
CA ALA A 30 -12.45 2.63 35.84
C ALA A 30 -10.97 2.56 35.43
N GLY A 31 -10.11 3.39 36.01
CA GLY A 31 -8.65 3.36 35.82
C GLY A 31 -8.01 2.09 36.41
N LYS A 32 -8.49 1.63 37.58
CA LYS A 32 -8.05 0.36 38.19
C LYS A 32 -8.46 -0.85 37.36
N ALA A 33 -9.71 -0.91 36.88
CA ALA A 33 -10.18 -1.99 36.03
C ALA A 33 -9.44 -2.05 34.67
N PHE A 34 -9.10 -0.88 34.11
CA PHE A 34 -8.28 -0.79 32.90
C PHE A 34 -6.83 -1.21 33.15
N GLY A 35 -6.24 -0.78 34.27
CA GLY A 35 -4.90 -1.18 34.70
C GLY A 35 -4.78 -2.69 34.89
N ASP A 36 -5.75 -3.32 35.56
CA ASP A 36 -5.78 -4.78 35.77
C ASP A 36 -5.99 -5.56 34.46
N LEU A 37 -6.81 -5.04 33.55
CA LEU A 37 -7.02 -5.66 32.23
C LEU A 37 -5.76 -5.58 31.36
N VAL A 38 -5.07 -4.43 31.38
CA VAL A 38 -3.78 -4.24 30.68
C VAL A 38 -2.72 -5.13 31.30
N ARG A 39 -2.62 -5.19 32.63
CA ARG A 39 -1.66 -6.03 33.37
C ARG A 39 -1.86 -7.52 33.06
N ARG A 40 -3.10 -8.03 33.10
CA ARG A 40 -3.41 -9.42 32.74
C ARG A 40 -3.08 -9.74 31.28
N ARG A 41 -3.36 -8.82 30.35
CA ARG A 41 -2.97 -9.01 28.93
C ARG A 41 -1.47 -8.96 28.74
N PHE A 42 -0.77 -8.11 29.49
CA PHE A 42 0.67 -7.95 29.40
C PHE A 42 1.42 -9.14 30.01
N GLU A 43 0.95 -9.67 31.14
CA GLU A 43 1.48 -10.90 31.77
C GLU A 43 1.28 -12.13 30.87
N VAL A 44 0.15 -12.23 30.17
CA VAL A 44 -0.10 -13.29 29.18
C VAL A 44 0.82 -13.15 27.96
N SER A 45 1.13 -11.92 27.53
CA SER A 45 2.08 -11.63 26.45
C SER A 45 3.53 -11.87 26.86
N MET A 46 3.90 -11.59 28.11
CA MET A 46 5.22 -11.85 28.69
C MET A 46 5.47 -13.36 28.85
N LYS A 47 4.50 -14.12 29.39
CA LYS A 47 4.60 -15.59 29.45
C LYS A 47 4.72 -16.21 28.06
N ALA A 48 3.98 -15.70 27.08
CA ALA A 48 4.11 -16.14 25.69
C ALA A 48 5.46 -15.76 25.05
N GLY A 49 6.10 -14.68 25.52
CA GLY A 49 7.43 -14.25 25.10
C GLY A 49 8.55 -15.08 25.74
N GLU A 50 8.43 -15.41 27.03
CA GLU A 50 9.35 -16.30 27.75
C GLU A 50 9.29 -17.74 27.21
N GLU A 51 8.10 -18.26 26.90
CA GLU A 51 7.95 -19.57 26.24
C GLU A 51 8.61 -19.59 24.85
N LEU A 52 8.58 -18.47 24.11
CA LEU A 52 9.21 -18.33 22.79
C LEU A 52 10.73 -18.19 22.88
N ASP A 53 11.24 -17.51 23.92
CA ASP A 53 12.67 -17.33 24.16
C ASP A 53 13.32 -18.63 24.66
N ASN A 54 12.62 -19.41 25.49
CA ASN A 54 13.04 -20.75 25.89
C ASN A 54 13.04 -21.72 24.69
N LEU A 55 12.01 -21.68 23.83
CA LEU A 55 11.99 -22.48 22.60
C LEU A 55 13.13 -22.11 21.63
N GLN A 56 13.46 -20.82 21.51
CA GLN A 56 14.55 -20.35 20.66
C GLN A 56 15.93 -20.72 21.21
N LYS A 57 16.11 -20.72 22.53
CA LYS A 57 17.34 -21.20 23.19
C LYS A 57 17.53 -22.70 23.00
N ASP A 58 16.47 -23.49 23.11
CA ASP A 58 16.51 -24.94 22.87
C ASP A 58 16.82 -25.27 21.39
N LEU A 59 16.33 -24.45 20.45
CA LEU A 59 16.60 -24.55 19.01
C LEU A 59 18.00 -24.08 18.59
N ALA A 60 18.58 -23.11 19.30
CA ALA A 60 19.88 -22.52 18.95
C ALA A 60 21.08 -23.32 19.51
N PHE A 61 20.90 -24.06 20.61
CA PHE A 61 22.01 -24.75 21.29
C PHE A 61 21.93 -26.28 21.30
N GLY A 62 20.84 -26.91 20.84
CA GLY A 62 20.80 -28.37 20.68
C GLY A 62 21.03 -29.14 21.97
N VAL A 63 20.58 -28.62 23.12
CA VAL A 63 20.64 -29.30 24.42
C VAL A 63 19.21 -29.67 24.83
N PHE A 64 18.74 -30.83 24.39
CA PHE A 64 17.65 -31.51 25.11
C PHE A 64 18.29 -32.35 26.22
N HIS A 65 17.75 -32.27 27.44
CA HIS A 65 18.12 -33.15 28.54
C HIS A 65 17.98 -34.63 28.10
N GLY A 66 19.10 -35.34 27.98
CA GLY A 66 19.14 -36.76 27.60
C GLY A 66 20.22 -37.18 26.60
N GLY A 67 21.06 -36.27 26.07
CA GLY A 67 22.33 -36.65 25.42
C GLY A 67 22.27 -37.40 24.09
N ARG A 68 21.10 -37.54 23.43
CA ARG A 68 21.00 -38.16 22.10
C ARG A 68 20.75 -37.12 21.01
N ARG A 69 21.52 -37.17 19.92
CA ARG A 69 21.28 -36.36 18.71
C ARG A 69 19.97 -36.83 18.04
N PRO A 70 19.04 -35.91 17.70
CA PRO A 70 17.78 -36.28 17.05
C PRO A 70 18.03 -36.80 15.63
N THR A 71 17.27 -37.83 15.26
CA THR A 71 17.30 -38.47 13.94
C THR A 71 16.81 -37.52 12.84
N GLU A 72 17.11 -37.81 11.58
CA GLU A 72 16.74 -36.94 10.44
C GLU A 72 15.21 -36.84 10.27
N GLU A 73 14.45 -37.85 10.70
CA GLU A 73 12.97 -37.83 10.74
C GLU A 73 12.43 -36.96 11.88
N GLU A 74 13.03 -37.00 13.07
CA GLU A 74 12.66 -36.13 14.21
C GLU A 74 12.99 -34.66 13.95
N ARG A 75 14.09 -34.37 13.26
CA ARG A 75 14.39 -33.01 12.80
C ARG A 75 13.34 -32.51 11.80
N LYS A 76 12.87 -33.37 10.87
CA LYS A 76 11.81 -33.00 9.92
C LYS A 76 10.44 -32.81 10.58
N SER A 77 10.13 -33.54 11.66
CA SER A 77 8.88 -33.35 12.40
C SER A 77 8.88 -32.09 13.27
N LEU A 78 10.02 -31.70 13.85
CA LEU A 78 10.14 -30.52 14.73
C LEU A 78 10.13 -29.17 13.99
N THR A 79 10.71 -29.06 12.79
CA THR A 79 10.70 -27.80 12.02
C THR A 79 9.38 -27.53 11.30
N THR A 80 8.51 -28.53 11.18
CA THR A 80 7.24 -28.42 10.42
C THR A 80 6.04 -28.08 11.31
N VAL A 81 6.19 -28.11 12.64
CA VAL A 81 5.03 -28.07 13.56
C VAL A 81 5.03 -26.92 14.58
N SER A 82 6.14 -26.23 14.86
CA SER A 82 6.20 -25.38 16.06
C SER A 82 5.72 -23.91 15.91
N LEU A 83 5.68 -23.32 14.70
CA LEU A 83 5.42 -21.87 14.56
C LEU A 83 3.97 -21.48 14.19
N ASP A 84 3.10 -22.44 13.88
CA ASP A 84 1.68 -22.18 13.56
C ASP A 84 0.71 -22.75 14.61
N VAL A 85 1.14 -23.73 15.43
CA VAL A 85 0.25 -24.47 16.33
C VAL A 85 -0.17 -23.67 17.57
N GLY A 86 0.71 -22.81 18.11
CA GLY A 86 0.40 -21.99 19.31
C GLY A 86 -0.70 -20.94 19.10
N GLY A 87 -0.91 -20.49 17.86
CA GLY A 87 -2.01 -19.59 17.47
C GLY A 87 -3.22 -20.31 16.86
N LEU A 88 -3.08 -21.59 16.49
CA LEU A 88 -4.15 -22.43 15.94
C LEU A 88 -5.16 -22.86 17.00
N THR A 89 -4.76 -23.02 18.26
CA THR A 89 -5.59 -23.56 19.35
C THR A 89 -6.21 -22.51 20.28
N ARG A 90 -5.72 -21.26 20.30
CA ARG A 90 -6.33 -20.15 21.06
C ARG A 90 -7.71 -19.82 20.48
N GLY A 91 -8.75 -20.42 21.05
CA GLY A 91 -10.16 -20.23 20.65
C GLY A 91 -10.92 -21.53 20.31
N LEU A 92 -10.26 -22.69 20.34
CA LEU A 92 -10.87 -24.01 20.07
C LEU A 92 -11.11 -24.83 21.34
N GLY A 93 -11.01 -24.21 22.53
CA GLY A 93 -10.96 -24.86 23.85
C GLY A 93 -12.18 -25.70 24.29
N LYS A 94 -13.18 -25.88 23.42
CA LYS A 94 -14.34 -26.77 23.65
C LYS A 94 -14.11 -28.21 23.19
N VAL A 95 -12.98 -28.52 22.54
CA VAL A 95 -12.69 -29.84 21.96
C VAL A 95 -11.20 -30.16 22.11
N GLY A 96 -10.85 -31.46 22.29
CA GLY A 96 -9.45 -31.87 22.45
C GLY A 96 -8.51 -31.41 21.32
N THR A 97 -7.25 -31.11 21.66
CA THR A 97 -6.24 -30.54 20.74
C THR A 97 -6.03 -31.36 19.46
N LYS A 98 -6.04 -32.69 19.56
CA LYS A 98 -5.97 -33.60 18.39
C LYS A 98 -7.18 -33.47 17.47
N THR A 99 -8.38 -33.34 18.03
CA THR A 99 -9.63 -33.18 17.26
C THR A 99 -9.66 -31.81 16.58
N ALA A 100 -9.27 -30.75 17.30
CA ALA A 100 -9.13 -29.40 16.76
C ALA A 100 -8.13 -29.33 15.58
N GLN A 101 -6.99 -30.03 15.70
CA GLN A 101 -6.02 -30.16 14.61
C GLN A 101 -6.61 -30.88 13.39
N LYS A 102 -7.23 -32.06 13.58
CA LYS A 102 -7.86 -32.82 12.49
C LYS A 102 -8.97 -32.03 11.79
N LEU A 103 -9.79 -31.30 12.55
CA LEU A 103 -10.82 -30.44 11.99
C LEU A 103 -10.24 -29.29 11.18
N THR A 104 -9.18 -28.66 11.68
CA THR A 104 -8.50 -27.57 10.96
C THR A 104 -7.84 -28.09 9.69
N GLN A 105 -7.27 -29.29 9.75
CA GLN A 105 -6.69 -29.98 8.60
C GLN A 105 -7.77 -30.29 7.55
N LYS A 106 -8.93 -30.80 7.99
CA LYS A 106 -10.01 -31.18 7.08
C LYS A 106 -10.74 -29.96 6.50
N TYR A 107 -11.14 -28.99 7.32
CA TYR A 107 -12.10 -27.93 6.96
C TYR A 107 -11.52 -26.51 6.94
N GLY A 108 -10.26 -26.32 7.31
CA GLY A 108 -9.69 -25.00 7.53
C GLY A 108 -10.08 -24.39 8.87
N LYS A 109 -9.32 -23.38 9.31
CA LYS A 109 -9.39 -22.83 10.67
C LYS A 109 -10.77 -22.23 11.00
N LYS A 110 -11.37 -21.50 10.05
CA LYS A 110 -12.62 -20.77 10.28
C LYS A 110 -13.81 -21.71 10.46
N ILE A 111 -13.91 -22.73 9.62
CA ILE A 111 -14.98 -23.74 9.73
C ILE A 111 -14.72 -24.65 10.93
N ALA A 112 -13.47 -25.03 11.23
CA ALA A 112 -13.14 -25.75 12.45
C ALA A 112 -13.57 -24.97 13.70
N GLN A 113 -13.33 -23.65 13.76
CA GLN A 113 -13.84 -22.79 14.84
C GLN A 113 -15.36 -22.76 14.90
N GLN A 114 -16.07 -22.74 13.77
CA GLN A 114 -17.54 -22.78 13.76
C GLN A 114 -18.08 -24.13 14.25
N ILE A 115 -17.49 -25.25 13.81
CA ILE A 115 -17.84 -26.62 14.24
C ILE A 115 -17.69 -26.72 15.75
N THR A 116 -16.55 -26.32 16.28
CA THR A 116 -16.24 -26.38 17.72
C THR A 116 -17.10 -25.43 18.55
N ASN A 117 -17.33 -24.20 18.08
CA ASN A 117 -18.09 -23.21 18.84
C ASN A 117 -19.60 -23.48 18.88
N LYS A 118 -20.18 -23.94 17.75
CA LYS A 118 -21.63 -24.17 17.61
C LYS A 118 -22.08 -25.60 17.92
N GLY A 119 -21.27 -26.60 17.60
CA GLY A 119 -21.67 -28.01 17.71
C GLY A 119 -20.90 -28.84 18.73
N GLY A 120 -19.91 -28.25 19.41
CA GLY A 120 -19.14 -28.94 20.45
C GLY A 120 -18.38 -30.16 19.95
N GLU A 121 -18.13 -31.11 20.86
CA GLU A 121 -17.32 -32.30 20.60
C GLU A 121 -18.06 -33.35 19.74
N GLU A 122 -19.38 -33.44 19.85
CA GLU A 122 -20.19 -34.39 19.09
C GLU A 122 -20.22 -34.05 17.59
N LEU A 123 -20.46 -32.78 17.24
CA LEU A 123 -20.39 -32.35 15.85
C LEU A 123 -18.96 -32.47 15.31
N ALA A 124 -17.95 -32.20 16.14
CA ALA A 124 -16.55 -32.36 15.77
C ALA A 124 -16.21 -33.80 15.38
N GLN A 125 -16.70 -34.79 16.13
CA GLN A 125 -16.49 -36.20 15.80
C GLN A 125 -17.23 -36.59 14.52
N LYS A 126 -18.52 -36.23 14.38
CA LYS A 126 -19.32 -36.49 13.18
C LYS A 126 -18.74 -35.85 11.92
N ALA A 127 -18.19 -34.64 12.05
CA ALA A 127 -17.53 -33.92 10.98
C ALA A 127 -16.26 -34.65 10.48
N LEU A 128 -15.54 -35.39 11.32
CA LEU A 128 -14.30 -36.05 10.90
C LEU A 128 -14.56 -37.33 10.08
N VAL A 129 -15.74 -37.93 10.18
CA VAL A 129 -16.12 -39.14 9.43
C VAL A 129 -16.34 -38.83 7.94
N ARG A 130 -16.24 -39.85 7.07
CA ARG A 130 -16.54 -39.75 5.63
C ARG A 130 -18.01 -39.35 5.45
N GLY A 131 -18.27 -38.31 4.65
CA GLY A 131 -19.62 -37.74 4.47
C GLY A 131 -20.02 -36.68 5.52
N GLY A 132 -19.14 -36.38 6.49
CA GLY A 132 -19.38 -35.36 7.52
C GLY A 132 -19.59 -33.94 6.96
N GLU A 133 -19.30 -33.69 5.68
CA GLU A 133 -19.54 -32.42 4.99
C GLU A 133 -21.03 -32.02 4.97
N GLU A 134 -21.93 -32.97 4.74
CA GLU A 134 -23.38 -32.71 4.77
C GLU A 134 -23.86 -32.40 6.17
N VAL A 135 -23.33 -33.13 7.15
CA VAL A 135 -23.61 -32.90 8.58
C VAL A 135 -23.14 -31.51 9.00
N VAL A 136 -21.94 -31.10 8.59
CA VAL A 136 -21.39 -29.76 8.88
C VAL A 136 -22.17 -28.66 8.17
N SER A 137 -22.50 -28.84 6.89
CA SER A 137 -23.32 -27.93 6.09
C SER A 137 -24.67 -27.67 6.76
N HIS A 138 -25.38 -28.74 7.12
CA HIS A 138 -26.69 -28.68 7.76
C HIS A 138 -26.62 -28.08 9.17
N ALA A 139 -25.68 -28.56 10.01
CA ALA A 139 -25.54 -28.10 11.39
C ALA A 139 -25.11 -26.63 11.50
N LEU A 140 -24.24 -26.16 10.60
CA LEU A 140 -23.78 -24.77 10.60
C LEU A 140 -24.68 -23.83 9.78
N LYS A 141 -25.63 -24.38 9.02
CA LYS A 141 -26.47 -23.67 8.04
C LYS A 141 -25.62 -22.89 7.03
N ILE A 142 -24.61 -23.56 6.47
CA ILE A 142 -23.71 -22.99 5.47
C ILE A 142 -23.73 -23.82 4.20
N ASP A 143 -23.56 -23.18 3.04
CA ASP A 143 -23.48 -23.88 1.76
C ASP A 143 -22.36 -24.93 1.75
N ARG A 144 -22.62 -26.09 1.15
CA ARG A 144 -21.64 -27.14 0.91
C ARG A 144 -20.42 -26.61 0.16
N ALA A 145 -20.59 -25.71 -0.80
CA ALA A 145 -19.48 -25.06 -1.50
C ALA A 145 -18.57 -24.29 -0.53
N LYS A 146 -19.13 -23.67 0.51
CA LYS A 146 -18.36 -22.97 1.55
C LYS A 146 -17.55 -23.93 2.41
N VAL A 147 -18.10 -25.11 2.71
CA VAL A 147 -17.37 -26.21 3.37
C VAL A 147 -16.20 -26.66 2.49
N THR A 148 -16.46 -26.94 1.21
CA THR A 148 -15.44 -27.35 0.23
C THR A 148 -14.33 -26.30 0.09
N LEU A 149 -14.66 -25.01 0.05
CA LEU A 149 -13.67 -23.92 0.00
C LEU A 149 -12.70 -23.96 1.18
N GLY A 150 -13.21 -24.23 2.39
CA GLY A 150 -12.38 -24.41 3.57
C GLY A 150 -11.40 -25.58 3.43
N LYS A 151 -11.88 -26.72 2.88
CA LYS A 151 -11.05 -27.90 2.59
C LYS A 151 -9.97 -27.60 1.54
N VAL A 152 -10.31 -26.85 0.48
CA VAL A 152 -9.36 -26.40 -0.56
C VAL A 152 -8.29 -25.50 0.05
N ALA A 153 -8.68 -24.51 0.84
CA ALA A 153 -7.73 -23.60 1.49
C ALA A 153 -6.75 -24.37 2.41
N ALA A 154 -7.24 -25.34 3.19
CA ALA A 154 -6.39 -26.20 4.02
C ALA A 154 -5.44 -27.06 3.17
N SER A 155 -5.96 -27.74 2.14
CA SER A 155 -5.15 -28.58 1.25
C SER A 155 -4.06 -27.79 0.53
N ILE A 156 -4.35 -26.56 0.11
CA ILE A 156 -3.34 -25.66 -0.45
C ILE A 156 -2.30 -25.37 0.62
N ARG A 157 -2.65 -24.94 1.84
CA ARG A 157 -1.66 -24.67 2.91
C ARG A 157 -0.73 -25.86 3.20
N GLU A 158 -1.23 -27.08 3.11
CA GLU A 158 -0.44 -28.30 3.31
C GLU A 158 0.39 -28.71 2.09
N ALA A 159 0.04 -28.26 0.88
CA ALA A 159 0.74 -28.67 -0.34
C ALA A 159 2.23 -28.30 -0.30
N GLU A 160 3.11 -29.28 -0.55
CA GLU A 160 4.55 -29.03 -0.56
C GLU A 160 4.97 -28.16 -1.76
N PRO A 161 6.11 -27.46 -1.68
CA PRO A 161 6.69 -26.81 -2.85
C PRO A 161 7.01 -27.84 -3.93
N ALA A 162 6.53 -27.61 -5.15
CA ALA A 162 6.62 -28.55 -6.26
C ALA A 162 8.04 -28.66 -6.88
N ARG A 163 9.07 -28.98 -6.07
CA ARG A 163 10.48 -29.05 -6.50
C ARG A 163 10.71 -30.11 -7.57
N LYS A 164 10.16 -31.32 -7.40
CA LYS A 164 10.29 -32.43 -8.36
C LYS A 164 9.55 -32.17 -9.68
N GLN A 165 8.35 -31.60 -9.61
CA GLN A 165 7.56 -31.23 -10.81
C GLN A 165 8.19 -30.04 -11.54
N THR A 166 8.73 -29.06 -10.80
CA THR A 166 9.51 -27.94 -11.37
C THR A 166 10.75 -28.45 -12.09
N GLN A 167 11.49 -29.41 -11.52
CA GLN A 167 12.62 -30.03 -12.22
C GLN A 167 12.20 -30.76 -13.50
N ARG A 168 11.06 -31.45 -13.51
CA ARG A 168 10.50 -32.08 -14.73
C ARG A 168 10.12 -31.04 -15.79
N LEU A 169 9.44 -29.96 -15.40
CA LEU A 169 9.10 -28.84 -16.28
C LEU A 169 10.35 -28.16 -16.83
N PHE A 170 11.37 -27.95 -15.99
CA PHE A 170 12.67 -27.40 -16.40
C PHE A 170 13.37 -28.31 -17.39
N ARG A 171 13.38 -29.63 -17.16
CA ARG A 171 14.01 -30.59 -18.08
C ARG A 171 13.32 -30.59 -19.45
N LYS A 172 11.99 -30.57 -19.48
CA LYS A 172 11.20 -30.49 -20.73
C LYS A 172 11.44 -29.18 -21.48
N GLU A 173 11.35 -28.04 -20.79
CA GLU A 173 11.55 -26.73 -21.39
C GLU A 173 12.99 -26.53 -21.87
N ARG A 174 13.99 -26.94 -21.08
CA ARG A 174 15.41 -26.88 -21.49
C ARG A 174 15.66 -27.74 -22.72
N SER A 175 15.07 -28.93 -22.81
CA SER A 175 15.16 -29.78 -24.00
C SER A 175 14.55 -29.10 -25.23
N GLN A 176 13.38 -28.47 -25.10
CA GLN A 176 12.74 -27.75 -26.20
C GLN A 176 13.53 -26.50 -26.63
N ARG A 177 14.09 -25.74 -25.68
CA ARG A 177 14.96 -24.59 -25.99
C ARG A 177 16.28 -25.02 -26.62
N ALA A 178 16.88 -26.11 -26.15
CA ALA A 178 18.09 -26.69 -26.75
C ALA A 178 17.83 -27.18 -28.19
N ALA A 179 16.68 -27.81 -28.45
CA ALA A 179 16.30 -28.21 -29.81
C ALA A 179 16.13 -26.99 -30.74
N ARG A 180 15.48 -25.91 -30.28
CA ARG A 180 15.34 -24.65 -31.03
C ARG A 180 16.69 -23.97 -31.26
N GLY A 181 17.53 -23.90 -30.23
CA GLY A 181 18.88 -23.33 -30.33
C GLY A 181 19.80 -24.13 -31.25
N SER A 182 19.69 -25.45 -31.23
CA SER A 182 20.43 -26.32 -32.14
C SER A 182 20.00 -26.15 -33.61
N ARG A 183 18.70 -25.93 -33.88
CA ARG A 183 18.24 -25.53 -35.22
C ARG A 183 18.79 -24.16 -35.62
N ALA A 184 18.72 -23.16 -34.73
CA ALA A 184 19.27 -21.84 -35.00
C ALA A 184 20.78 -21.83 -35.31
N LEU A 185 21.57 -22.73 -34.68
CA LEU A 185 22.98 -22.93 -35.00
C LEU A 185 23.23 -23.63 -36.34
N LYS A 186 22.28 -24.45 -36.82
CA LYS A 186 22.37 -25.12 -38.12
C LYS A 186 21.93 -24.20 -39.27
N ASP A 187 20.87 -23.45 -39.05
CA ASP A 187 20.20 -22.67 -40.10
C ASP A 187 20.87 -21.30 -40.35
N VAL A 188 21.61 -20.79 -39.36
CA VAL A 188 22.28 -19.48 -39.45
C VAL A 188 23.77 -19.63 -39.12
N PRO A 189 24.69 -19.35 -40.06
CA PRO A 189 26.12 -19.48 -39.82
C PRO A 189 26.71 -18.35 -38.97
N GLY A 190 27.86 -18.64 -38.35
CA GLY A 190 28.71 -17.65 -37.66
C GLY A 190 28.07 -17.00 -36.42
N GLU A 191 28.53 -15.79 -36.11
CA GLU A 191 28.14 -15.04 -34.91
C GLU A 191 26.62 -14.78 -34.83
N ARG A 192 25.96 -14.59 -35.98
CA ARG A 192 24.51 -14.42 -36.06
C ARG A 192 23.75 -15.67 -35.58
N GLY A 193 24.22 -16.86 -35.94
CA GLY A 193 23.65 -18.12 -35.44
C GLY A 193 23.85 -18.31 -33.95
N PHE A 194 25.02 -17.92 -33.44
CA PHE A 194 25.29 -17.93 -32.00
C PHE A 194 24.32 -17.02 -31.22
N PHE A 195 24.09 -15.79 -31.68
CA PHE A 195 23.13 -14.89 -31.02
C PHE A 195 21.68 -15.34 -31.18
N ALA A 196 21.30 -15.93 -32.32
CA ALA A 196 19.98 -16.52 -32.53
C ALA A 196 19.72 -17.67 -31.54
N ALA A 197 20.68 -18.59 -31.37
CA ALA A 197 20.60 -19.68 -30.41
C ALA A 197 20.62 -19.19 -28.95
N LYS A 198 21.43 -18.17 -28.63
CA LYS A 198 21.41 -17.51 -27.31
C LYS A 198 20.05 -16.87 -27.03
N GLY A 199 19.39 -16.34 -28.05
CA GLY A 199 18.02 -15.82 -27.99
C GLY A 199 17.00 -16.88 -27.56
N THR A 200 17.08 -18.10 -28.10
CA THR A 200 16.13 -19.18 -27.76
C THR A 200 16.27 -19.70 -26.33
N LEU A 201 17.39 -19.44 -25.68
CA LEU A 201 17.66 -19.83 -24.29
C LEU A 201 17.16 -18.80 -23.26
N ARG A 202 16.85 -17.57 -23.68
CA ARG A 202 16.38 -16.48 -22.80
C ARG A 202 14.95 -16.72 -22.31
N GLY A 203 14.59 -16.08 -21.20
CA GLY A 203 13.27 -16.13 -20.57
C GLY A 203 13.23 -17.04 -19.33
N GLU A 204 12.27 -16.80 -18.44
CA GLU A 204 12.11 -17.62 -17.23
C GLU A 204 11.66 -19.04 -17.56
N LEU A 205 12.12 -20.05 -16.79
CA LEU A 205 11.63 -21.41 -16.91
C LEU A 205 10.30 -21.58 -16.15
N PRO A 206 9.35 -22.39 -16.66
CA PRO A 206 8.07 -22.62 -15.99
C PRO A 206 8.28 -23.29 -14.63
N LYS A 207 7.78 -22.64 -13.56
CA LYS A 207 7.96 -23.06 -12.15
C LYS A 207 6.62 -23.48 -11.56
N ALA A 208 6.46 -24.76 -11.23
CA ALA A 208 5.38 -25.20 -10.37
C ALA A 208 5.58 -24.61 -8.97
N LYS A 209 4.56 -23.96 -8.40
CA LYS A 209 4.70 -23.26 -7.11
C LYS A 209 4.46 -24.19 -5.93
N PHE A 210 3.48 -25.08 -6.06
CA PHE A 210 3.13 -26.09 -5.06
C PHE A 210 2.52 -27.32 -5.73
N GLU A 211 2.45 -28.43 -5.01
CA GLU A 211 1.86 -29.67 -5.52
C GLU A 211 0.38 -29.49 -5.89
N ALA A 212 -0.05 -30.19 -6.93
CA ALA A 212 -1.45 -30.24 -7.34
C ALA A 212 -2.34 -30.74 -6.19
N VAL A 213 -3.38 -29.98 -5.85
CA VAL A 213 -4.36 -30.38 -4.83
C VAL A 213 -5.65 -30.92 -5.45
N ARG A 214 -5.86 -30.76 -6.77
CA ARG A 214 -7.07 -31.20 -7.49
C ARG A 214 -7.42 -32.66 -7.20
N GLY A 215 -6.44 -33.55 -7.10
CA GLY A 215 -6.65 -34.98 -6.86
C GLY A 215 -7.20 -35.33 -5.48
N ARG A 216 -7.30 -34.38 -4.55
CA ARG A 216 -7.82 -34.57 -3.19
C ARG A 216 -9.35 -34.36 -3.08
N PHE A 217 -10.00 -33.98 -4.18
CA PHE A 217 -11.41 -33.57 -4.21
C PHE A 217 -12.21 -34.38 -5.23
N THR A 218 -13.48 -34.67 -4.91
CA THR A 218 -14.38 -35.34 -5.86
C THR A 218 -14.76 -34.40 -7.01
N GLN A 219 -15.36 -34.95 -8.07
CA GLN A 219 -15.81 -34.12 -9.20
C GLN A 219 -16.95 -33.19 -8.77
N GLU A 220 -17.89 -33.67 -7.95
CA GLU A 220 -19.01 -32.90 -7.42
C GLU A 220 -18.55 -31.76 -6.51
N GLU A 221 -17.53 -32.01 -5.67
CA GLU A 221 -16.94 -30.97 -4.83
C GLU A 221 -16.34 -29.85 -5.71
N VAL A 222 -15.62 -30.21 -6.77
CA VAL A 222 -15.01 -29.22 -7.66
C VAL A 222 -16.07 -28.50 -8.49
N ASP A 223 -17.05 -29.20 -9.04
CA ASP A 223 -18.13 -28.61 -9.82
C ASP A 223 -18.90 -27.57 -8.98
N SER A 224 -19.18 -27.88 -7.71
CA SER A 224 -19.82 -26.93 -6.80
C SER A 224 -19.06 -25.61 -6.66
N LEU A 225 -17.73 -25.63 -6.72
CA LEU A 225 -16.91 -24.41 -6.65
C LEU A 225 -16.98 -23.62 -7.96
N PHE A 226 -16.92 -24.29 -9.10
CA PHE A 226 -17.04 -23.64 -10.42
C PHE A 226 -18.44 -23.06 -10.62
N ASP A 227 -19.48 -23.74 -10.12
CA ASP A 227 -20.86 -23.26 -10.17
C ASP A 227 -21.07 -21.98 -9.35
N VAL A 228 -20.38 -21.82 -8.21
CA VAL A 228 -20.40 -20.56 -7.44
C VAL A 228 -19.90 -19.38 -8.29
N ALA A 229 -18.81 -19.56 -9.04
CA ALA A 229 -18.33 -18.51 -9.96
C ALA A 229 -19.27 -18.30 -11.14
N LYS A 230 -19.73 -19.38 -11.77
CA LYS A 230 -20.63 -19.34 -12.93
C LYS A 230 -21.95 -18.61 -12.61
N ASN A 231 -22.52 -18.88 -11.45
CA ASN A 231 -23.80 -18.33 -11.02
C ASN A 231 -23.67 -17.01 -10.25
N HIS A 232 -22.47 -16.43 -10.15
CA HIS A 232 -22.28 -15.16 -9.45
C HIS A 232 -23.03 -14.02 -10.18
N PRO A 233 -23.95 -13.30 -9.50
CA PRO A 233 -24.87 -12.36 -10.16
C PRO A 233 -24.20 -11.07 -10.62
N GLU A 234 -23.07 -10.68 -10.00
CA GLU A 234 -22.41 -9.40 -10.27
C GLU A 234 -21.18 -9.48 -11.20
N LEU A 235 -20.82 -10.68 -11.69
CA LEU A 235 -19.66 -10.84 -12.58
C LEU A 235 -20.09 -10.89 -14.05
N ASP A 236 -19.31 -10.22 -14.91
CA ASP A 236 -19.43 -10.35 -16.36
C ASP A 236 -18.88 -11.72 -16.85
N PHE A 237 -19.10 -12.05 -18.12
CA PHE A 237 -18.64 -13.32 -18.68
C PHE A 237 -17.13 -13.54 -18.51
N PHE A 238 -16.32 -12.52 -18.82
CA PHE A 238 -14.86 -12.63 -18.74
C PHE A 238 -14.36 -12.71 -17.30
N ASP A 239 -14.98 -11.99 -16.38
CA ASP A 239 -14.67 -12.04 -14.96
C ASP A 239 -15.03 -13.41 -14.38
N LYS A 240 -16.14 -14.04 -14.81
CA LYS A 240 -16.46 -15.44 -14.46
C LYS A 240 -15.37 -16.39 -14.96
N ILE A 241 -14.94 -16.26 -16.22
CA ILE A 241 -13.85 -17.07 -16.78
C ILE A 241 -12.55 -16.85 -16.00
N ASN A 242 -12.23 -15.61 -15.61
CA ASN A 242 -11.03 -15.30 -14.83
C ASN A 242 -11.07 -15.94 -13.43
N VAL A 243 -12.22 -15.93 -12.75
CA VAL A 243 -12.38 -16.61 -11.45
C VAL A 243 -12.21 -18.11 -11.61
N MET A 244 -12.85 -18.70 -12.62
CA MET A 244 -12.75 -20.14 -12.91
C MET A 244 -11.33 -20.54 -13.29
N SER A 245 -10.63 -19.74 -14.10
CA SER A 245 -9.21 -19.95 -14.45
C SER A 245 -8.31 -19.84 -13.22
N GLY A 246 -8.56 -18.86 -12.35
CA GLY A 246 -7.85 -18.72 -11.08
C GLY A 246 -8.05 -19.93 -10.16
N LEU A 247 -9.28 -20.43 -10.06
CA LEU A 247 -9.58 -21.65 -9.31
C LEU A 247 -8.90 -22.88 -9.92
N GLU A 248 -8.92 -23.02 -11.25
CA GLU A 248 -8.24 -24.10 -11.96
C GLU A 248 -6.73 -24.11 -11.66
N LYS A 249 -6.09 -22.94 -11.75
CA LYS A 249 -4.66 -22.74 -11.43
C LYS A 249 -4.34 -23.09 -9.98
N ALA A 250 -5.18 -22.64 -9.04
CA ALA A 250 -5.01 -22.91 -7.62
C ALA A 250 -5.18 -24.39 -7.28
N LEU A 251 -6.15 -25.08 -7.90
CA LEU A 251 -6.34 -26.52 -7.71
C LEU A 251 -5.22 -27.34 -8.36
N GLY A 252 -4.82 -26.94 -9.57
CA GLY A 252 -3.73 -27.55 -10.34
C GLY A 252 -4.03 -28.99 -10.78
N ARG A 253 -4.27 -29.23 -12.07
CA ARG A 253 -4.43 -30.62 -12.58
C ARG A 253 -3.13 -31.41 -12.58
N ARG A 254 -1.99 -30.72 -12.75
CA ARG A 254 -0.63 -31.33 -12.79
C ARG A 254 0.34 -30.65 -11.83
N ALA A 255 0.16 -29.37 -11.59
CA ALA A 255 0.90 -28.56 -10.62
C ALA A 255 0.01 -27.38 -10.19
N GLY A 256 0.17 -26.95 -8.94
CA GLY A 256 -0.48 -25.75 -8.42
C GLY A 256 0.26 -24.48 -8.84
N GLU A 257 -0.49 -23.51 -9.33
CA GLU A 257 -0.02 -22.20 -9.75
C GLU A 257 -0.63 -21.11 -8.88
N ILE A 258 0.07 -19.97 -8.79
CA ILE A 258 -0.47 -18.78 -8.14
C ILE A 258 -1.18 -17.98 -9.24
N PRO A 259 -2.51 -17.80 -9.15
CA PRO A 259 -3.27 -17.00 -10.11
C PRO A 259 -2.76 -15.56 -10.20
N GLN A 260 -3.08 -14.91 -11.30
CA GLN A 260 -2.70 -13.53 -11.56
C GLN A 260 -3.37 -12.57 -10.57
N PRO A 261 -2.83 -11.35 -10.33
CA PRO A 261 -3.41 -10.41 -9.37
C PRO A 261 -4.89 -10.13 -9.59
N ASN A 262 -5.34 -9.98 -10.85
CA ASN A 262 -6.75 -9.77 -11.18
C ASN A 262 -7.62 -11.00 -10.86
N GLU A 263 -7.13 -12.21 -11.17
CA GLU A 263 -7.83 -13.47 -10.88
C GLU A 263 -7.99 -13.64 -9.36
N LEU A 264 -6.91 -13.41 -8.60
CA LEU A 264 -6.93 -13.46 -7.14
C LEU A 264 -7.91 -12.43 -6.54
N LYS A 265 -8.02 -11.24 -7.13
CA LYS A 265 -8.97 -10.20 -6.71
C LYS A 265 -10.40 -10.65 -6.91
N LEU A 266 -10.72 -11.16 -8.10
CA LEU A 266 -12.06 -11.68 -8.39
C LEU A 266 -12.36 -12.93 -7.54
N MET A 267 -11.39 -13.82 -7.35
CA MET A 267 -11.51 -14.97 -6.43
C MET A 267 -11.78 -14.53 -5.00
N LYS A 268 -11.17 -13.45 -4.52
CA LYS A 268 -11.43 -12.91 -3.19
C LYS A 268 -12.87 -12.40 -3.05
N GLN A 269 -13.39 -11.76 -4.10
CA GLN A 269 -14.78 -11.32 -4.15
C GLN A 269 -15.76 -12.49 -4.13
N VAL A 270 -15.49 -13.55 -4.91
CA VAL A 270 -16.40 -14.71 -5.04
C VAL A 270 -16.27 -15.70 -3.87
N TYR A 271 -15.06 -16.06 -3.49
CA TYR A 271 -14.77 -17.13 -2.53
C TYR A 271 -14.32 -16.63 -1.15
N GLY A 272 -14.08 -15.34 -1.00
CA GLY A 272 -13.56 -14.73 0.23
C GLY A 272 -12.04 -14.80 0.36
N SER A 273 -11.51 -14.15 1.41
CA SER A 273 -10.07 -14.04 1.62
C SER A 273 -9.39 -15.34 1.99
N GLU A 274 -10.09 -16.29 2.63
CA GLU A 274 -9.45 -17.50 3.19
C GLU A 274 -8.74 -18.35 2.13
N LEU A 275 -9.39 -18.57 0.98
CA LEU A 275 -8.80 -19.29 -0.15
C LEU A 275 -7.64 -18.50 -0.75
N VAL A 276 -7.83 -17.20 -0.96
CA VAL A 276 -6.81 -16.32 -1.55
C VAL A 276 -5.57 -16.26 -0.66
N ASP A 277 -5.73 -16.07 0.65
CA ASP A 277 -4.65 -16.05 1.64
C ASP A 277 -3.89 -17.38 1.67
N ALA A 278 -4.60 -18.51 1.55
CA ALA A 278 -3.97 -19.83 1.41
C ALA A 278 -3.11 -19.91 0.13
N ILE A 279 -3.61 -19.43 -1.01
CA ILE A 279 -2.83 -19.37 -2.26
C ILE A 279 -1.63 -18.42 -2.11
N LEU A 280 -1.81 -17.24 -1.50
CA LEU A 280 -0.75 -16.26 -1.31
C LEU A 280 0.36 -16.79 -0.38
N SER A 281 0.02 -17.64 0.58
CA SER A 281 0.99 -18.30 1.45
C SER A 281 2.04 -19.12 0.68
N LYS A 282 1.71 -19.56 -0.55
CA LYS A 282 2.60 -20.32 -1.44
C LYS A 282 3.49 -19.45 -2.32
N ARG A 283 3.37 -18.12 -2.23
CA ARG A 283 4.38 -17.21 -2.80
C ARG A 283 5.74 -17.50 -2.16
N GLY A 284 6.81 -17.30 -2.93
CA GLY A 284 8.17 -17.51 -2.44
C GLY A 284 8.43 -16.72 -1.14
N LEU A 285 9.13 -17.35 -0.20
CA LEU A 285 9.39 -16.79 1.14
C LEU A 285 9.96 -15.37 1.08
N ILE A 286 10.94 -15.13 0.20
CA ILE A 286 11.55 -13.80 0.01
C ILE A 286 10.51 -12.76 -0.41
N LYS A 287 9.58 -13.10 -1.31
CA LYS A 287 8.53 -12.18 -1.76
C LYS A 287 7.57 -11.84 -0.62
N ARG A 288 7.20 -12.83 0.20
CA ARG A 288 6.35 -12.63 1.37
C ARG A 288 7.01 -11.75 2.44
N ILE A 289 8.30 -11.97 2.71
CA ILE A 289 9.09 -11.14 3.62
C ILE A 289 9.18 -9.71 3.08
N ALA A 290 9.49 -9.55 1.78
CA ALA A 290 9.57 -8.22 1.15
C ALA A 290 8.23 -7.47 1.21
N GLU A 291 7.10 -8.14 0.94
CA GLU A 291 5.76 -7.55 1.08
C GLU A 291 5.46 -7.17 2.53
N GLY A 292 5.77 -8.03 3.51
CA GLY A 292 5.58 -7.73 4.94
C GLY A 292 6.43 -6.55 5.44
N VAL A 293 7.69 -6.49 5.01
CA VAL A 293 8.56 -5.33 5.29
C VAL A 293 8.00 -4.08 4.65
N ALA A 294 7.57 -4.15 3.38
CA ALA A 294 6.95 -3.02 2.71
C ALA A 294 5.66 -2.55 3.42
N GLU A 295 4.82 -3.46 3.93
CA GLU A 295 3.62 -3.10 4.69
C GLU A 295 3.96 -2.29 5.96
N VAL A 296 4.95 -2.75 6.73
CA VAL A 296 5.39 -2.06 7.95
C VAL A 296 5.99 -0.69 7.63
N PHE A 297 6.84 -0.60 6.60
CA PHE A 297 7.47 0.65 6.19
C PHE A 297 6.46 1.68 5.66
N ASN A 298 5.31 1.24 5.16
CA ASN A 298 4.23 2.12 4.69
C ASN A 298 3.23 2.51 5.81
N VAL A 299 3.28 1.92 7.00
CA VAL A 299 2.40 2.32 8.13
C VAL A 299 2.54 3.81 8.48
N PRO A 300 3.75 4.36 8.67
CA PRO A 300 3.91 5.79 8.96
C PRO A 300 3.29 6.67 7.87
N ARG A 301 3.45 6.30 6.59
CA ARG A 301 2.86 7.06 5.48
C ARG A 301 1.35 7.06 5.55
N ALA A 302 0.73 5.90 5.78
CA ALA A 302 -0.71 5.78 5.88
C ALA A 302 -1.25 6.60 7.06
N LEU A 303 -0.56 6.60 8.20
CA LEU A 303 -0.94 7.43 9.35
C LEU A 303 -0.81 8.93 9.05
N MET A 304 0.32 9.35 8.45
CA MET A 304 0.55 10.74 8.05
C MET A 304 -0.46 11.26 7.02
N SER A 305 -0.97 10.36 6.16
CA SER A 305 -1.97 10.66 5.14
C SER A 305 -3.41 10.38 5.59
N SER A 306 -3.60 10.02 6.85
CA SER A 306 -4.92 9.62 7.39
C SER A 306 -5.60 10.75 8.13
N MET A 307 -6.88 10.55 8.40
CA MET A 307 -7.73 11.49 9.15
C MET A 307 -7.85 12.86 8.48
N ASP A 308 -7.45 12.97 7.21
CA ASP A 308 -7.74 14.07 6.31
C ASP A 308 -8.62 13.60 5.13
N MET A 309 -9.12 14.56 4.36
CA MET A 309 -9.81 14.37 3.09
C MET A 309 -9.06 15.08 1.97
N SER A 310 -7.75 14.87 1.90
CA SER A 310 -6.85 15.70 1.10
C SER A 310 -6.88 15.47 -0.42
N ALA A 311 -7.52 14.38 -0.88
CA ALA A 311 -7.53 13.99 -2.28
C ALA A 311 -8.00 15.09 -3.27
N PRO A 312 -9.05 15.90 -2.98
CA PRO A 312 -9.58 16.89 -3.92
C PRO A 312 -8.57 17.98 -4.32
N PHE A 313 -7.90 18.62 -3.36
CA PHE A 313 -6.96 19.71 -3.68
C PHE A 313 -5.52 19.23 -3.87
N ARG A 314 -5.19 18.03 -3.37
CA ARG A 314 -3.87 17.44 -3.57
C ARG A 314 -3.76 16.77 -4.95
N GLN A 315 -4.60 15.76 -5.20
CA GLN A 315 -4.48 14.93 -6.40
C GLN A 315 -5.52 15.26 -7.46
N GLY A 316 -6.76 15.54 -7.06
CA GLY A 316 -7.88 15.76 -7.98
C GLY A 316 -7.91 17.15 -8.62
N PHE A 317 -7.16 18.13 -8.09
CA PHE A 317 -7.46 19.55 -8.32
C PHE A 317 -7.50 19.96 -9.79
N VAL A 318 -6.51 19.54 -10.58
CA VAL A 318 -6.47 19.85 -12.02
C VAL A 318 -7.71 19.32 -12.73
N LEU A 319 -8.08 18.07 -12.44
CA LEU A 319 -9.25 17.45 -13.05
C LEU A 319 -10.55 18.05 -12.49
N SER A 320 -10.56 18.48 -11.23
CA SER A 320 -11.69 19.16 -10.59
C SER A 320 -12.02 20.49 -11.27
N LEU A 321 -11.01 21.29 -11.61
CA LEU A 321 -11.20 22.53 -12.38
C LEU A 321 -11.63 22.25 -13.83
N HIS A 322 -11.16 21.13 -14.39
CA HIS A 322 -11.53 20.76 -15.75
C HIS A 322 -12.99 20.28 -15.86
N LYS A 323 -13.44 19.43 -14.93
CA LYS A 323 -14.75 18.77 -14.88
C LYS A 323 -15.44 19.02 -13.51
N PRO A 324 -15.84 20.27 -13.21
CA PRO A 324 -16.31 20.68 -11.88
C PRO A 324 -17.57 19.94 -11.42
N LYS A 325 -18.52 19.66 -12.33
CA LYS A 325 -19.75 18.92 -11.99
C LYS A 325 -19.45 17.50 -11.47
N ARG A 326 -18.53 16.78 -12.12
CA ARG A 326 -18.10 15.44 -11.68
C ARG A 326 -17.32 15.50 -10.38
N ALA A 327 -16.50 16.53 -10.22
CA ALA A 327 -15.74 16.78 -8.98
C ALA A 327 -16.62 17.06 -7.78
N VAL A 328 -17.66 17.90 -7.92
CA VAL A 328 -18.63 18.16 -6.85
C VAL A 328 -19.39 16.87 -6.48
N GLY A 329 -19.83 16.09 -7.47
CA GLY A 329 -20.45 14.80 -7.22
C GLY A 329 -19.53 13.81 -6.48
N ALA A 330 -18.25 13.76 -6.85
CA ALA A 330 -17.24 12.95 -6.17
C ALA A 330 -16.95 13.46 -4.75
N PHE A 331 -16.87 14.79 -4.56
CA PHE A 331 -16.65 15.43 -3.26
C PHE A 331 -17.80 15.14 -2.28
N ASN A 332 -19.05 15.30 -2.71
CA ASN A 332 -20.21 14.96 -1.88
C ASN A 332 -20.21 13.48 -1.49
N SER A 333 -19.78 12.61 -2.42
CA SER A 333 -19.65 11.18 -2.14
C SER A 333 -18.50 10.89 -1.16
N MET A 334 -17.38 11.60 -1.27
CA MET A 334 -16.23 11.51 -0.37
C MET A 334 -16.61 11.74 1.10
N LEU A 335 -17.39 12.80 1.36
CA LEU A 335 -17.90 13.09 2.70
C LEU A 335 -18.69 11.90 3.26
N ARG A 336 -19.53 11.27 2.43
CA ARG A 336 -20.31 10.09 2.81
C ARG A 336 -19.45 8.84 2.97
N PHE A 337 -18.47 8.61 2.10
CA PHE A 337 -17.55 7.45 2.16
C PHE A 337 -16.76 7.39 3.47
N PHE A 338 -16.47 8.56 4.05
CA PHE A 338 -15.80 8.64 5.34
C PHE A 338 -16.65 7.99 6.44
N PHE A 339 -17.92 8.34 6.54
CA PHE A 339 -18.81 7.89 7.61
C PHE A 339 -19.58 6.60 7.31
N ASP A 340 -19.77 6.24 6.04
CA ASP A 340 -20.63 5.13 5.60
C ASP A 340 -19.90 4.17 4.65
N GLU A 341 -19.52 3.00 5.18
CA GLU A 341 -18.87 1.91 4.43
C GLU A 341 -19.81 1.26 3.42
N LYS A 342 -21.10 1.11 3.74
CA LYS A 342 -22.07 0.49 2.81
C LYS A 342 -22.30 1.38 1.59
N PHE A 343 -22.36 2.69 1.80
CA PHE A 343 -22.46 3.64 0.71
C PHE A 343 -21.20 3.63 -0.18
N PHE A 344 -20.01 3.49 0.43
CA PHE A 344 -18.76 3.30 -0.32
C PHE A 344 -18.83 2.04 -1.19
N ASP A 345 -19.18 0.90 -0.61
CA ASP A 345 -19.27 -0.38 -1.33
C ASP A 345 -20.27 -0.31 -2.48
N ALA A 346 -21.46 0.25 -2.23
CA ALA A 346 -22.49 0.47 -3.26
C ALA A 346 -21.99 1.39 -4.37
N SER A 347 -21.28 2.47 -4.03
CA SER A 347 -20.72 3.38 -5.02
C SER A 347 -19.61 2.73 -5.85
N MET A 348 -18.72 1.95 -5.24
CA MET A 348 -17.68 1.21 -5.98
C MET A 348 -18.32 0.13 -6.87
N GLY A 349 -19.38 -0.52 -6.40
CA GLY A 349 -20.20 -1.44 -7.20
C GLY A 349 -20.86 -0.74 -8.39
N SER A 350 -21.35 0.49 -8.23
CA SER A 350 -21.97 1.26 -9.32
C SER A 350 -20.99 1.60 -10.43
N ILE A 351 -19.71 1.84 -10.12
CA ILE A 351 -18.65 2.07 -11.11
C ILE A 351 -18.50 0.83 -12.01
N ARG A 352 -18.54 -0.36 -11.41
CA ARG A 352 -18.41 -1.64 -12.13
C ARG A 352 -19.61 -1.94 -13.03
N LYS A 353 -20.77 -1.37 -12.71
CA LYS A 353 -22.02 -1.52 -13.47
C LYS A 353 -22.13 -0.55 -14.65
N LYS A 354 -21.20 0.41 -14.81
CA LYS A 354 -21.21 1.33 -15.96
C LYS A 354 -20.96 0.56 -17.26
N GLN A 355 -21.66 0.95 -18.32
CA GLN A 355 -21.44 0.39 -19.67
C GLN A 355 -19.99 0.63 -20.15
N THR A 356 -19.37 1.73 -19.72
CA THR A 356 -17.98 2.07 -20.06
C THR A 356 -16.93 1.33 -19.21
N PHE A 357 -17.34 0.57 -18.18
CA PHE A 357 -16.40 -0.11 -17.28
C PHE A 357 -15.45 -1.11 -17.97
N PRO A 358 -15.88 -1.92 -18.96
CA PRO A 358 -14.95 -2.76 -19.74
C PRO A 358 -13.86 -1.93 -20.42
N LEU A 359 -14.22 -0.80 -21.04
CA LEU A 359 -13.26 0.11 -21.66
C LEU A 359 -12.34 0.76 -20.62
N MET A 360 -12.84 1.09 -19.43
CA MET A 360 -11.99 1.58 -18.33
C MET A 360 -10.93 0.54 -17.93
N LYS A 361 -11.32 -0.73 -17.81
CA LYS A 361 -10.41 -1.85 -17.51
C LYS A 361 -9.35 -1.98 -18.60
N GLU A 362 -9.78 -2.04 -19.87
CA GLU A 362 -8.91 -2.23 -21.03
C GLU A 362 -7.95 -1.06 -21.24
N ALA A 363 -8.44 0.17 -21.14
CA ALA A 363 -7.67 1.40 -21.28
C ALA A 363 -6.66 1.62 -20.13
N GLY A 364 -6.78 0.85 -19.05
CA GLY A 364 -5.91 0.98 -17.88
C GLY A 364 -6.25 2.17 -16.99
N LEU A 365 -7.52 2.55 -16.91
CA LEU A 365 -7.98 3.56 -15.95
C LEU A 365 -7.72 3.06 -14.53
N ALA A 366 -7.09 3.89 -13.71
CA ALA A 366 -6.66 3.48 -12.39
C ALA A 366 -7.81 3.55 -11.36
N ILE A 367 -8.42 2.39 -11.11
CA ILE A 367 -9.38 2.17 -10.03
C ILE A 367 -8.67 1.41 -8.91
N ALA A 368 -8.42 2.09 -7.79
CA ALA A 368 -7.65 1.56 -6.67
C ALA A 368 -8.51 0.83 -5.63
N ASP A 369 -7.91 -0.13 -4.94
CA ASP A 369 -8.54 -0.87 -3.85
C ASP A 369 -8.23 -0.27 -2.49
N VAL A 370 -9.12 -0.50 -1.52
CA VAL A 370 -8.93 -0.17 -0.10
C VAL A 370 -8.47 -1.39 0.70
N SER A 371 -8.03 -1.16 1.95
CA SER A 371 -7.71 -2.24 2.89
C SER A 371 -8.90 -3.18 3.05
N GLY A 372 -8.63 -4.49 3.05
CA GLY A 372 -9.67 -5.51 3.08
C GLY A 372 -10.01 -6.08 1.70
N ASP A 373 -9.95 -5.26 0.63
CA ASP A 373 -10.23 -5.71 -0.75
C ASP A 373 -8.97 -5.99 -1.54
N ALA A 374 -7.90 -5.22 -1.31
CA ALA A 374 -6.66 -5.28 -2.07
C ALA A 374 -6.02 -6.69 -2.10
N VAL A 375 -5.50 -7.07 -3.28
CA VAL A 375 -4.64 -8.24 -3.47
C VAL A 375 -3.22 -7.75 -3.78
N GLY A 376 -2.51 -7.39 -2.71
CA GLY A 376 -1.18 -6.78 -2.78
C GLY A 376 -1.22 -5.25 -2.72
N LEU A 377 -0.08 -4.65 -2.36
CA LEU A 377 0.00 -3.22 -2.06
C LEU A 377 -0.12 -2.32 -3.29
N SER A 378 0.25 -2.83 -4.47
CA SER A 378 0.26 -2.05 -5.71
C SER A 378 -1.13 -1.68 -6.23
N SER A 379 -2.19 -2.39 -5.81
CA SER A 379 -3.57 -2.06 -6.19
C SER A 379 -4.15 -0.90 -5.40
N LYS A 380 -3.48 -0.46 -4.32
CA LYS A 380 -3.92 0.63 -3.45
C LYS A 380 -3.47 2.01 -3.95
N GLU A 381 -4.02 3.06 -3.34
CA GLU A 381 -3.46 4.42 -3.48
C GLU A 381 -2.14 4.54 -2.71
N GLU A 382 -1.18 5.32 -3.24
CA GLU A 382 0.19 5.42 -2.69
C GLU A 382 0.22 5.89 -1.23
N ALA A 383 -0.78 6.69 -0.84
CA ALA A 383 -0.99 7.18 0.52
C ALA A 383 -1.31 6.04 1.51
N PHE A 384 -1.98 4.96 1.08
CA PHE A 384 -2.50 3.89 1.94
C PHE A 384 -1.95 2.50 1.57
N MET A 385 -0.71 2.40 1.09
CA MET A 385 -0.06 1.13 0.68
C MET A 385 0.33 0.20 1.85
N THR A 386 -0.59 -0.07 2.77
CA THR A 386 -0.45 -1.01 3.89
C THR A 386 -1.82 -1.54 4.31
N ASN A 387 -1.89 -2.78 4.79
CA ASN A 387 -3.10 -3.38 5.37
C ASN A 387 -2.96 -3.55 6.90
N LEU A 388 -2.01 -2.84 7.50
CA LEU A 388 -1.72 -2.89 8.93
C LEU A 388 -2.23 -1.65 9.66
N ALA A 389 -2.25 -0.49 9.00
CA ALA A 389 -2.63 0.77 9.62
C ALA A 389 -4.11 0.80 10.04
N ASP A 390 -4.99 0.15 9.28
CA ASP A 390 -6.42 0.00 9.57
C ASP A 390 -6.70 -0.96 10.75
N LYS A 391 -5.72 -1.79 11.13
CA LYS A 391 -5.82 -2.75 12.26
C LYS A 391 -5.32 -2.19 13.59
N ILE A 392 -4.77 -0.97 13.60
CA ILE A 392 -4.31 -0.33 14.82
C ILE A 392 -5.52 -0.06 15.73
N PRO A 393 -5.53 -0.50 17.00
CA PRO A 393 -6.65 -0.23 17.90
C PRO A 393 -6.94 1.28 17.99
N ILE A 394 -8.22 1.64 18.05
CA ILE A 394 -8.73 3.02 18.12
C ILE A 394 -8.48 3.82 16.83
N ILE A 395 -7.22 4.05 16.45
CA ILE A 395 -6.81 4.89 15.32
C ILE A 395 -7.19 4.25 13.97
N GLY A 396 -7.13 2.92 13.86
CA GLY A 396 -7.36 2.19 12.61
C GLY A 396 -8.74 2.42 12.00
N ARG A 397 -9.76 2.74 12.82
CA ARG A 397 -11.09 3.12 12.33
C ARG A 397 -11.06 4.43 11.54
N GLY A 398 -10.31 5.42 12.03
CA GLY A 398 -10.10 6.70 11.35
C GLY A 398 -9.28 6.54 10.08
N VAL A 399 -8.24 5.68 10.11
CA VAL A 399 -7.45 5.33 8.92
C VAL A 399 -8.34 4.70 7.84
N LYS A 400 -9.17 3.72 8.20
CA LYS A 400 -10.08 3.05 7.26
C LYS A 400 -11.10 4.03 6.66
N ALA A 401 -11.67 4.92 7.48
CA ALA A 401 -12.60 5.96 7.03
C ALA A 401 -11.94 6.93 6.04
N SER A 402 -10.74 7.42 6.36
CA SER A 402 -9.96 8.32 5.51
C SER A 402 -9.52 7.63 4.22
N GLU A 403 -9.11 6.36 4.27
CA GLU A 403 -8.76 5.57 3.08
C GLU A 403 -9.95 5.42 2.12
N ARG A 404 -11.16 5.13 2.63
CA ARG A 404 -12.40 5.07 1.83
C ARG A 404 -12.73 6.42 1.20
N ALA A 405 -12.64 7.50 1.97
CA ALA A 405 -12.89 8.85 1.47
C ALA A 405 -11.91 9.20 0.34
N TYR A 406 -10.61 9.04 0.60
CA TYR A 406 -9.54 9.37 -0.34
C TYR A 406 -9.62 8.54 -1.62
N THR A 407 -9.66 7.22 -1.47
CA THR A 407 -9.67 6.28 -2.60
C THR A 407 -11.00 6.35 -3.35
N GLY A 408 -12.11 6.45 -2.62
CA GLY A 408 -13.45 6.56 -3.20
C GLY A 408 -13.65 7.85 -4.00
N PHE A 409 -13.16 9.00 -3.49
CA PHE A 409 -13.17 10.25 -4.23
C PHE A 409 -12.44 10.12 -5.57
N LEU A 410 -11.20 9.61 -5.55
CA LEU A 410 -10.38 9.49 -6.76
C LEU A 410 -10.96 8.49 -7.75
N ASN A 411 -11.39 7.32 -7.27
CA ASN A 411 -12.03 6.31 -8.12
C ASN A 411 -13.29 6.87 -8.79
N LYS A 412 -14.16 7.53 -8.01
CA LYS A 412 -15.39 8.12 -8.53
C LYS A 412 -15.10 9.24 -9.53
N LEU A 413 -14.18 10.14 -9.21
CA LEU A 413 -13.78 11.22 -10.12
C LEU A 413 -13.22 10.67 -11.43
N ARG A 414 -12.30 9.69 -11.37
CA ARG A 414 -11.71 9.07 -12.57
C ARG A 414 -12.76 8.37 -13.42
N ALA A 415 -13.59 7.53 -12.81
CA ALA A 415 -14.63 6.78 -13.52
C ALA A 415 -15.68 7.71 -14.14
N ASP A 416 -16.17 8.70 -13.39
CA ASP A 416 -17.19 9.61 -13.91
C ASP A 416 -16.65 10.54 -15.00
N VAL A 417 -15.39 10.98 -14.92
CA VAL A 417 -14.79 11.79 -15.98
C VAL A 417 -14.48 10.96 -17.23
N PHE A 418 -14.03 9.71 -17.08
CA PHE A 418 -13.84 8.82 -18.22
C PHE A 418 -15.16 8.57 -18.94
N ASP A 419 -16.22 8.28 -18.17
CA ASP A 419 -17.57 8.09 -18.69
C ASP A 419 -18.09 9.36 -19.39
N ASP A 420 -17.90 10.53 -18.78
CA ASP A 420 -18.26 11.83 -19.37
C ASP A 420 -17.55 12.09 -20.71
N MET A 421 -16.24 11.85 -20.78
CA MET A 421 -15.45 12.01 -22.01
C MET A 421 -15.85 10.98 -23.08
N ALA A 422 -16.08 9.73 -22.70
CA ALA A 422 -16.53 8.69 -23.62
C ALA A 422 -17.88 9.07 -24.25
N GLN A 423 -18.82 9.58 -23.45
CA GLN A 423 -20.11 10.07 -23.93
C GLN A 423 -19.99 11.32 -24.82
N GLU A 424 -19.04 12.23 -24.53
CA GLU A 424 -18.73 13.37 -25.41
C GLU A 424 -18.24 12.90 -26.78
N TYR A 425 -17.41 11.85 -26.85
CA TYR A 425 -16.94 11.28 -28.12
C TYR A 425 -18.05 10.55 -28.89
N ILE A 426 -18.88 9.76 -28.21
CA ILE A 426 -20.07 9.13 -28.83
C ILE A 426 -20.97 10.20 -29.47
N LYS A 427 -21.25 11.28 -28.74
CA LYS A 427 -22.05 12.42 -29.27
C LYS A 427 -21.39 13.13 -30.45
N GLY A 428 -20.06 13.10 -30.50
CA GLY A 428 -19.27 13.59 -31.63
C GLY A 428 -19.21 12.63 -32.82
N GLY A 429 -19.89 11.48 -32.77
CA GLY A 429 -19.92 10.48 -33.84
C GLY A 429 -18.76 9.49 -33.84
N ILE A 430 -17.97 9.41 -32.75
CA ILE A 430 -16.88 8.46 -32.61
C ILE A 430 -17.42 7.18 -31.95
N ASP A 431 -17.23 6.04 -32.59
CA ASP A 431 -17.42 4.74 -31.92
C ASP A 431 -16.21 4.46 -31.02
N ILE A 432 -16.44 4.56 -29.71
CA ILE A 432 -15.40 4.37 -28.69
C ILE A 432 -14.91 2.92 -28.57
N PHE A 433 -15.65 1.94 -29.10
CA PHE A 433 -15.24 0.54 -29.07
C PHE A 433 -14.25 0.19 -30.18
N ASP A 434 -14.27 0.95 -31.29
CA ASP A 434 -13.32 0.80 -32.40
C ASP A 434 -12.06 1.66 -32.22
N GLU A 435 -11.98 2.43 -31.14
CA GLU A 435 -10.91 3.41 -30.88
C GLU A 435 -10.14 3.13 -29.56
N PRO A 436 -9.46 1.97 -29.45
CA PRO A 436 -8.79 1.57 -28.21
C PRO A 436 -7.64 2.51 -27.81
N GLU A 437 -6.92 3.08 -28.78
CA GLU A 437 -5.84 4.04 -28.50
C GLU A 437 -6.38 5.38 -28.01
N LEU A 438 -7.55 5.80 -28.48
CA LEU A 438 -8.23 6.98 -27.94
C LEU A 438 -8.58 6.76 -26.46
N MET A 439 -9.20 5.62 -26.14
CA MET A 439 -9.61 5.29 -24.77
C MET A 439 -8.41 5.13 -23.82
N LYS A 440 -7.31 4.50 -24.27
CA LYS A 440 -6.03 4.47 -23.55
C LYS A 440 -5.49 5.87 -23.29
N GLY A 441 -5.59 6.77 -24.27
CA GLY A 441 -5.25 8.18 -24.13
C GLY A 441 -6.08 8.87 -23.04
N VAL A 442 -7.40 8.67 -23.04
CA VAL A 442 -8.31 9.21 -22.03
C VAL A 442 -7.94 8.72 -20.63
N ALA A 443 -7.74 7.40 -20.47
CA ALA A 443 -7.33 6.82 -19.21
C ALA A 443 -5.96 7.35 -18.75
N GLU A 444 -4.98 7.49 -19.65
CA GLU A 444 -3.68 8.06 -19.33
C GLU A 444 -3.79 9.51 -18.85
N PHE A 445 -4.52 10.36 -19.58
CA PHE A 445 -4.76 11.75 -19.19
C PHE A 445 -5.39 11.83 -17.79
N ILE A 446 -6.48 11.08 -17.55
CA ILE A 446 -7.20 11.09 -16.28
C ILE A 446 -6.31 10.59 -15.13
N ASN A 447 -5.57 9.50 -15.34
CA ASN A 447 -4.64 8.95 -14.35
C ASN A 447 -3.55 9.97 -13.99
N VAL A 448 -2.92 10.60 -14.99
CA VAL A 448 -1.89 11.62 -14.78
C VAL A 448 -2.48 12.84 -14.07
N ALA A 449 -3.61 13.37 -14.53
CA ALA A 449 -4.28 14.52 -13.92
C ALA A 449 -4.68 14.29 -12.45
N THR A 450 -4.90 13.04 -12.05
CA THR A 450 -5.26 12.62 -10.69
C THR A 450 -4.11 11.96 -9.92
N GLY A 451 -2.86 12.22 -10.32
CA GLY A 451 -1.69 11.84 -9.51
C GLY A 451 -1.14 10.43 -9.73
N ARG A 452 -1.61 9.68 -10.73
CA ARG A 452 -1.14 8.32 -11.06
C ARG A 452 -0.34 8.31 -12.36
N GLY A 453 0.78 9.04 -12.34
CA GLY A 453 1.70 9.10 -13.47
C GLY A 453 2.36 7.77 -13.82
N LYS A 454 2.74 7.61 -15.09
CA LYS A 454 3.47 6.45 -15.58
C LYS A 454 4.96 6.60 -15.24
N LEU A 455 5.54 5.61 -14.56
CA LEU A 455 6.98 5.54 -14.32
C LEU A 455 7.71 5.06 -15.60
N PRO A 456 8.84 5.65 -16.00
CA PRO A 456 9.50 5.30 -17.26
C PRO A 456 10.32 4.00 -17.15
N GLY A 457 10.19 3.13 -18.16
CA GLY A 457 11.05 1.96 -18.37
C GLY A 457 11.22 1.08 -17.12
N LYS A 458 12.49 0.79 -16.77
CA LYS A 458 12.86 -0.05 -15.61
C LYS A 458 12.40 0.51 -14.26
N LEU A 459 12.07 1.80 -14.16
CA LEU A 459 11.51 2.36 -12.93
C LEU A 459 10.09 1.85 -12.66
N ALA A 460 9.31 1.53 -13.70
CA ALA A 460 8.01 0.90 -13.53
C ALA A 460 8.14 -0.50 -12.91
N GLU A 461 9.15 -1.27 -13.33
CA GLU A 461 9.45 -2.59 -12.76
C GLU A 461 9.89 -2.49 -11.29
N ALA A 462 10.58 -1.39 -10.93
CA ALA A 462 11.01 -1.09 -9.57
C ALA A 462 9.94 -0.33 -8.74
N ALA A 463 8.72 -0.14 -9.23
CA ALA A 463 7.71 0.67 -8.55
C ALA A 463 7.46 0.28 -7.08
N PRO A 464 7.41 -1.02 -6.69
CA PRO A 464 7.29 -1.40 -5.28
C PRO A 464 8.47 -0.94 -4.40
N LEU A 465 9.69 -0.94 -4.94
CA LEU A 465 10.90 -0.45 -4.27
C LEU A 465 10.93 1.08 -4.22
N LEU A 466 10.53 1.75 -5.30
CA LEU A 466 10.43 3.21 -5.31
C LEU A 466 9.40 3.69 -4.27
N ASN A 467 8.33 2.93 -4.05
CA ASN A 467 7.36 3.20 -3.00
C ASN A 467 7.87 2.96 -1.58
N SER A 468 8.99 2.26 -1.36
CA SER A 468 9.60 2.19 -0.02
C SER A 468 10.58 3.33 0.22
N VAL A 469 11.15 3.91 -0.85
CA VAL A 469 12.12 5.00 -0.79
C VAL A 469 11.46 6.37 -0.82
N PHE A 470 10.51 6.59 -1.72
CA PHE A 470 9.83 7.88 -1.93
C PHE A 470 8.39 7.84 -1.42
N TYR A 471 7.88 8.99 -0.99
CA TYR A 471 6.54 9.12 -0.41
C TYR A 471 5.43 8.81 -1.43
N SER A 472 5.55 9.32 -2.66
CA SER A 472 4.53 9.14 -3.71
C SER A 472 5.14 9.21 -5.13
N PRO A 473 5.82 8.14 -5.59
CA PRO A 473 6.50 8.11 -6.89
C PRO A 473 5.61 8.42 -8.10
N ARG A 474 4.40 7.84 -8.19
CA ARG A 474 3.50 8.09 -9.33
C ARG A 474 2.95 9.50 -9.30
N TYR A 475 2.74 10.05 -8.11
CA TYR A 475 2.37 11.45 -7.96
C TYR A 475 3.47 12.38 -8.47
N MET A 476 4.74 12.11 -8.12
CA MET A 476 5.89 12.84 -8.66
C MET A 476 5.96 12.75 -10.18
N ALA A 477 5.84 11.53 -10.73
CA ALA A 477 5.83 11.30 -12.17
C ALA A 477 4.71 12.09 -12.87
N SER A 478 3.52 12.15 -12.27
CA SER A 478 2.39 12.90 -12.84
C SER A 478 2.70 14.39 -13.02
N ARG A 479 3.37 15.01 -12.04
CA ARG A 479 3.74 16.44 -12.10
C ARG A 479 4.77 16.68 -13.19
N ILE A 480 5.77 15.81 -13.31
CA ILE A 480 6.76 15.88 -14.39
C ILE A 480 6.10 15.70 -15.75
N GLN A 481 5.19 14.72 -15.91
CA GLN A 481 4.48 14.48 -17.16
C GLN A 481 3.64 15.70 -17.58
N MET A 482 2.87 16.29 -16.66
CA MET A 482 2.03 17.46 -16.95
C MET A 482 2.85 18.73 -17.22
N LEU A 483 4.08 18.84 -16.70
CA LEU A 483 4.99 19.94 -17.04
C LEU A 483 5.76 19.69 -18.34
N ASN A 484 5.76 18.47 -18.88
CA ASN A 484 6.55 18.10 -20.05
C ASN A 484 5.71 18.19 -21.35
N PRO A 485 6.02 19.12 -22.28
CA PRO A 485 5.32 19.24 -23.56
C PRO A 485 5.28 17.94 -24.38
N TYR A 486 6.33 17.13 -24.32
CA TYR A 486 6.43 15.88 -25.05
C TYR A 486 5.38 14.84 -24.62
N TRP A 487 4.91 14.90 -23.38
CA TRP A 487 3.81 14.03 -22.93
C TRP A 487 2.51 14.36 -23.66
N TYR A 488 2.17 15.65 -23.83
CA TYR A 488 0.99 16.08 -24.58
C TYR A 488 1.04 15.64 -26.04
N LEU A 489 2.23 15.72 -26.67
CA LEU A 489 2.44 15.30 -28.06
C LEU A 489 2.18 13.80 -28.29
N LYS A 490 2.29 12.97 -27.24
CA LYS A 490 1.98 11.53 -27.31
C LYS A 490 0.50 11.21 -27.13
N LEU A 491 -0.29 12.13 -26.60
CA LEU A 491 -1.72 11.90 -26.45
C LEU A 491 -2.43 11.99 -27.82
N PRO A 492 -3.47 11.17 -28.06
CA PRO A 492 -4.36 11.32 -29.20
C PRO A 492 -4.88 12.77 -29.31
N PRO A 493 -5.05 13.34 -30.51
CA PRO A 493 -5.36 14.76 -30.67
C PRO A 493 -6.58 15.26 -29.87
N PRO A 494 -7.72 14.54 -29.80
CA PRO A 494 -8.86 14.97 -28.99
C PRO A 494 -8.53 15.01 -27.49
N VAL A 495 -7.81 14.01 -27.00
CA VAL A 495 -7.38 13.91 -25.59
C VAL A 495 -6.34 14.98 -25.25
N ARG A 496 -5.40 15.23 -26.16
CA ARG A 496 -4.39 16.29 -26.02
C ARG A 496 -5.04 17.65 -25.79
N LYS A 497 -6.11 17.95 -26.53
CA LYS A 497 -6.88 19.20 -26.38
C LYS A 497 -7.45 19.34 -24.96
N GLU A 498 -8.07 18.28 -24.43
CA GLU A 498 -8.61 18.30 -23.07
C GLU A 498 -7.51 18.38 -22.00
N ALA A 499 -6.38 17.71 -22.20
CA ALA A 499 -5.22 17.79 -21.30
C ALA A 499 -4.62 19.21 -21.25
N VAL A 500 -4.40 19.85 -22.40
CA VAL A 500 -3.90 21.23 -22.48
C VAL A 500 -4.91 22.20 -21.86
N LYS A 501 -6.21 22.07 -22.19
CA LYS A 501 -7.28 22.88 -21.62
C LYS A 501 -7.35 22.74 -20.09
N SER A 502 -7.09 21.56 -19.54
CA SER A 502 -7.02 21.32 -18.10
C SER A 502 -5.90 22.10 -17.44
N MET A 503 -4.70 22.10 -18.03
CA MET A 503 -3.58 22.88 -17.52
C MET A 503 -3.81 24.38 -17.63
N ILE A 504 -4.35 24.86 -18.75
CA ILE A 504 -4.69 26.29 -18.91
C ILE A 504 -5.69 26.72 -17.83
N LYS A 505 -6.76 25.94 -17.61
CA LYS A 505 -7.73 26.21 -16.54
C LYS A 505 -7.06 26.22 -15.16
N PHE A 506 -6.20 25.24 -14.88
CA PHE A 506 -5.49 25.14 -13.61
C PHE A 506 -4.58 26.34 -13.36
N VAL A 507 -3.71 26.69 -14.31
CA VAL A 507 -2.81 27.83 -14.20
C VAL A 507 -3.59 29.14 -14.13
N GLY A 508 -4.59 29.35 -14.99
CA GLY A 508 -5.41 30.54 -15.00
C GLY A 508 -6.20 30.74 -13.70
N THR A 509 -6.75 29.66 -13.14
CA THR A 509 -7.42 29.71 -11.83
C THR A 509 -6.43 30.05 -10.72
N GLY A 510 -5.26 29.40 -10.69
CA GLY A 510 -4.23 29.68 -9.70
C GLY A 510 -3.75 31.14 -9.74
N LEU A 511 -3.46 31.67 -10.93
CA LEU A 511 -3.09 33.08 -11.13
C LEU A 511 -4.20 34.03 -10.68
N THR A 512 -5.46 33.70 -10.98
CA THR A 512 -6.61 34.50 -10.54
C THR A 512 -6.71 34.51 -9.01
N LEU A 513 -6.58 33.35 -8.35
CA LEU A 513 -6.61 33.26 -6.88
C LEU A 513 -5.48 34.07 -6.25
N VAL A 514 -4.27 33.97 -6.79
CA VAL A 514 -3.09 34.72 -6.32
C VAL A 514 -3.30 36.23 -6.51
N ALA A 515 -3.79 36.66 -7.67
CA ALA A 515 -4.07 38.07 -7.94
C ALA A 515 -5.15 38.63 -7.01
N LEU A 516 -6.26 37.90 -6.82
CA LEU A 516 -7.32 38.29 -5.90
C LEU A 516 -6.83 38.35 -4.46
N ALA A 517 -6.00 37.41 -4.02
CA ALA A 517 -5.42 37.44 -2.69
C ALA A 517 -4.51 38.65 -2.50
N LYS A 518 -3.67 38.98 -3.50
CA LYS A 518 -2.82 40.18 -3.49
C LYS A 518 -3.64 41.47 -3.38
N LEU A 519 -4.76 41.57 -4.12
CA LEU A 519 -5.72 42.67 -3.99
C LEU A 519 -6.38 42.71 -2.60
N GLY A 520 -6.59 41.55 -1.99
CA GLY A 520 -7.10 41.40 -0.62
C GLY A 520 -6.05 41.61 0.48
N GLY A 521 -4.86 42.13 0.15
CA GLY A 521 -3.79 42.43 1.12
C GLY A 521 -2.89 41.26 1.48
N ALA A 522 -2.93 40.15 0.73
CA ALA A 522 -1.97 39.06 0.87
C ALA A 522 -0.63 39.40 0.21
N ASP A 523 0.45 38.90 0.78
CA ASP A 523 1.76 38.93 0.14
C ASP A 523 1.89 37.76 -0.84
N VAL A 524 2.54 38.01 -1.99
CA VAL A 524 2.84 37.00 -3.00
C VAL A 524 4.25 37.24 -3.52
N GLU A 525 5.06 36.19 -3.48
CA GLU A 525 6.42 36.19 -4.04
C GLU A 525 6.38 35.75 -5.51
N ASP A 526 6.93 36.58 -6.39
CA ASP A 526 6.94 36.34 -7.84
C ASP A 526 8.27 35.71 -8.32
N ASP A 527 9.31 35.65 -7.47
CA ASP A 527 10.61 35.06 -7.81
C ASP A 527 10.62 33.53 -7.69
N PRO A 528 10.77 32.76 -8.79
CA PRO A 528 10.77 31.30 -8.78
C PRO A 528 12.00 30.67 -8.12
N ARG A 529 12.97 31.46 -7.66
CA ARG A 529 14.10 30.99 -6.84
C ARG A 529 13.74 30.91 -5.36
N SER A 530 12.61 31.46 -4.94
CA SER A 530 12.12 31.47 -3.56
C SER A 530 11.23 30.27 -3.25
N SER A 531 11.29 29.74 -2.03
CA SER A 531 10.32 28.73 -1.56
C SER A 531 8.91 29.26 -1.35
N ASP A 532 8.73 30.59 -1.33
CA ASP A 532 7.42 31.24 -1.26
C ASP A 532 6.83 31.60 -2.63
N PHE A 533 7.56 31.31 -3.72
CA PHE A 533 7.12 31.59 -5.08
C PHE A 533 5.68 31.14 -5.35
N GLY A 534 4.83 32.07 -5.77
CA GLY A 534 3.43 31.87 -6.13
C GLY A 534 2.52 31.46 -4.97
N LYS A 535 3.01 31.36 -3.73
CA LYS A 535 2.16 31.07 -2.57
C LYS A 535 1.44 32.33 -2.11
N ILE A 536 0.22 32.15 -1.61
CA ILE A 536 -0.54 33.24 -0.97
C ILE A 536 -0.08 33.31 0.49
N ARG A 537 0.30 34.51 0.95
CA ARG A 537 0.78 34.72 2.33
C ARG A 537 -0.06 35.72 3.09
N PHE A 538 -0.46 35.33 4.30
CA PHE A 538 -1.03 36.20 5.30
C PHE A 538 -0.17 36.12 6.57
N GLY A 539 0.70 37.11 6.76
CA GLY A 539 1.74 37.08 7.80
C GLY A 539 2.63 35.84 7.67
N ASN A 540 2.62 34.99 8.70
CA ASN A 540 3.44 33.78 8.79
C ASN A 540 2.79 32.53 8.16
N ILE A 541 1.55 32.65 7.67
CA ILE A 541 0.81 31.55 7.07
C ILE A 541 0.93 31.62 5.54
N ARG A 542 1.26 30.50 4.92
CA ARG A 542 1.40 30.31 3.47
C ARG A 542 0.40 29.28 2.97
N TYR A 543 -0.21 29.55 1.82
CA TYR A 543 -1.08 28.64 1.09
C TYR A 543 -0.52 28.35 -0.30
N ASP A 544 -0.24 27.07 -0.57
CA ASP A 544 0.15 26.54 -1.88
C ASP A 544 -1.10 26.05 -2.62
N VAL A 545 -1.55 26.88 -3.56
CA VAL A 545 -2.70 26.62 -4.45
C VAL A 545 -2.32 25.81 -5.70
N TRP A 546 -1.07 25.35 -5.80
CA TRP A 546 -0.52 24.75 -7.02
C TRP A 546 -0.45 23.23 -6.97
N ALA A 547 -1.18 22.57 -6.06
CA ALA A 547 -1.29 21.10 -6.01
C ALA A 547 0.06 20.36 -6.18
N GLY A 548 1.12 20.88 -5.56
CA GLY A 548 2.47 20.30 -5.61
C GLY A 548 3.26 20.49 -6.91
N PHE A 549 2.80 21.33 -7.86
CA PHE A 549 3.58 21.76 -9.02
C PHE A 549 4.65 22.80 -8.67
N GLN A 550 4.35 23.72 -7.76
CA GLN A 550 5.23 24.82 -7.38
C GLN A 550 6.66 24.38 -6.98
N PRO A 551 6.85 23.32 -6.16
CA PRO A 551 8.20 22.89 -5.80
C PRO A 551 9.04 22.41 -6.98
N TRP A 552 8.41 21.85 -8.03
CA TRP A 552 9.12 21.41 -9.24
C TRP A 552 9.54 22.59 -10.09
N VAL A 553 8.65 23.57 -10.29
CA VAL A 553 8.97 24.80 -11.04
C VAL A 553 10.12 25.53 -10.35
N ARG A 554 10.01 25.74 -9.02
CA ARG A 554 11.08 26.36 -8.23
C ARG A 554 12.40 25.62 -8.36
N PHE A 555 12.39 24.29 -8.17
CA PHE A 555 13.60 23.48 -8.27
C PHE A 555 14.26 23.59 -9.64
N THR A 556 13.48 23.48 -10.72
CA THR A 556 13.98 23.64 -12.09
C THR A 556 14.57 25.03 -12.31
N SER A 557 13.91 26.10 -11.85
CA SER A 557 14.44 27.47 -11.93
C SER A 557 15.77 27.63 -11.18
N GLN A 558 15.87 27.12 -9.95
CA GLN A 558 17.12 27.16 -9.18
C GLN A 558 18.25 26.38 -9.85
N MET A 559 17.95 25.25 -10.50
CA MET A 559 18.95 24.45 -11.20
C MET A 559 19.42 25.09 -12.50
N ILE A 560 18.52 25.74 -13.25
CA ILE A 560 18.86 26.45 -14.49
C ILE A 560 19.69 27.69 -14.17
N LEU A 561 19.19 28.55 -13.27
CA LEU A 561 19.82 29.82 -12.91
C LEU A 561 21.07 29.61 -12.05
N GLY A 562 21.16 28.50 -11.32
CA GLY A 562 22.26 28.28 -10.36
C GLY A 562 22.18 29.23 -9.16
N GLU A 563 20.97 29.63 -8.76
CA GLU A 563 20.76 30.61 -7.70
C GLU A 563 19.57 30.19 -6.83
N ARG A 564 19.56 30.62 -5.56
CA ARG A 564 18.43 30.47 -4.65
C ARG A 564 18.16 31.77 -3.91
N LYS A 565 16.90 32.03 -3.58
CA LYS A 565 16.53 33.14 -2.70
C LYS A 565 16.35 32.66 -1.27
N SER A 566 16.94 33.38 -0.31
CA SER A 566 16.77 33.13 1.12
C SER A 566 15.42 33.66 1.59
N LEU A 567 14.68 32.87 2.39
CA LEU A 567 13.45 33.36 3.02
C LEU A 567 13.73 34.33 4.18
N ALA A 568 14.84 34.14 4.89
CA ALA A 568 15.16 34.92 6.08
C ALA A 568 15.71 36.31 5.72
N THR A 569 16.62 36.36 4.74
CA THR A 569 17.31 37.60 4.35
C THR A 569 16.75 38.24 3.08
N GLY A 570 15.96 37.50 2.28
CA GLY A 570 15.49 37.96 0.97
C GLY A 570 16.57 37.97 -0.12
N GLU A 571 17.82 37.70 0.23
CA GLU A 571 18.97 37.76 -0.68
C GLU A 571 19.02 36.57 -1.63
N VAL A 572 19.52 36.83 -2.83
CA VAL A 572 19.81 35.81 -3.84
C VAL A 572 21.25 35.35 -3.66
N ALA A 573 21.42 34.06 -3.38
CA ALA A 573 22.72 33.42 -3.25
C ALA A 573 22.99 32.52 -4.45
N GLN A 574 24.20 32.63 -5.02
CA GLN A 574 24.68 31.75 -6.07
C GLN A 574 24.96 30.35 -5.52
N LEU A 575 24.70 29.35 -6.35
CA LEU A 575 25.03 27.94 -6.11
C LEU A 575 26.32 27.62 -6.84
N SER A 576 27.13 26.74 -6.23
CA SER A 576 28.39 26.27 -6.80
C SER A 576 29.46 27.36 -6.92
N THR A 577 29.54 28.26 -5.93
CA THR A 577 30.57 29.32 -5.85
C THR A 577 31.99 28.80 -5.67
N GLY A 578 32.16 27.52 -5.30
CA GLY A 578 33.46 26.92 -5.00
C GLY A 578 33.95 27.21 -3.57
N GLU A 579 33.22 28.04 -2.83
CA GLU A 579 33.52 28.34 -1.43
C GLU A 579 33.31 27.10 -0.55
N PHE A 580 34.22 26.91 0.41
CA PHE A 580 34.12 25.82 1.37
C PHE A 580 32.84 25.95 2.20
N GLY A 581 31.99 24.91 2.19
CA GLY A 581 30.68 24.93 2.83
C GLY A 581 29.57 25.60 2.02
N GLY A 582 29.88 26.13 0.83
CA GLY A 582 28.91 26.73 -0.09
C GLY A 582 27.86 25.73 -0.59
N ARG A 583 26.64 26.22 -0.84
CA ARG A 583 25.57 25.40 -1.46
C ARG A 583 25.92 25.13 -2.92
N THR A 584 25.71 23.90 -3.38
CA THR A 584 25.93 23.49 -4.77
C THR A 584 24.62 23.01 -5.38
N ARG A 585 24.57 22.94 -6.72
CA ARG A 585 23.42 22.31 -7.41
C ARG A 585 23.20 20.87 -6.96
N LEU A 586 24.28 20.14 -6.67
CA LEU A 586 24.21 18.78 -6.14
C LEU A 586 23.60 18.74 -4.73
N SER A 587 24.03 19.63 -3.83
CA SER A 587 23.49 19.66 -2.47
C SER A 587 22.02 20.11 -2.44
N GLU A 588 21.63 21.05 -3.30
CA GLU A 588 20.23 21.46 -3.44
C GLU A 588 19.36 20.35 -4.07
N SER A 589 19.89 19.62 -5.06
CA SER A 589 19.22 18.43 -5.62
C SER A 589 19.04 17.33 -4.58
N GLY A 590 20.06 17.06 -3.76
CA GLY A 590 19.98 16.12 -2.66
C GLY A 590 18.94 16.54 -1.62
N ARG A 591 18.87 17.83 -1.29
CA ARG A 591 17.85 18.38 -0.39
C ARG A 591 16.46 18.22 -1.00
N PHE A 592 16.25 18.60 -2.26
CA PHE A 592 14.97 18.45 -2.94
C PHE A 592 14.49 16.99 -2.96
N LEU A 593 15.37 16.04 -3.28
CA LEU A 593 15.05 14.61 -3.31
C LEU A 593 14.77 14.05 -1.92
N SER A 594 15.56 14.42 -0.90
CA SER A 594 15.32 13.96 0.47
C SER A 594 13.98 14.43 1.02
N GLY A 595 13.51 15.61 0.61
CA GLY A 595 12.14 16.09 0.91
C GLY A 595 11.02 15.30 0.23
N LYS A 596 11.35 14.35 -0.65
CA LYS A 596 10.39 13.42 -1.29
C LYS A 596 10.49 12.00 -0.72
N PHE A 597 11.37 11.75 0.24
CA PHE A 597 11.52 10.44 0.83
C PHE A 597 10.29 10.01 1.62
N ALA A 598 10.06 8.70 1.64
CA ALA A 598 9.09 8.09 2.53
C ALA A 598 9.52 8.30 4.00
N PRO A 599 8.61 8.13 4.98
CA PRO A 599 8.92 8.49 6.37
C PRO A 599 10.16 7.79 6.93
N VAL A 600 10.35 6.49 6.68
CA VAL A 600 11.52 5.74 7.18
C VAL A 600 12.84 6.20 6.52
N PRO A 601 12.98 6.24 5.18
CA PRO A 601 14.16 6.83 4.55
C PRO A 601 14.40 8.30 4.90
N SER A 602 13.36 9.09 5.13
CA SER A 602 13.51 10.49 5.57
C SER A 602 14.14 10.58 6.96
N LEU A 603 13.77 9.68 7.89
CA LEU A 603 14.40 9.61 9.21
C LEU A 603 15.87 9.20 9.11
N ALA A 604 16.19 8.23 8.23
CA ALA A 604 17.57 7.84 7.97
C ALA A 604 18.39 9.01 7.39
N ALA A 605 17.80 9.77 6.46
CA ALA A 605 18.43 10.96 5.90
C ALA A 605 18.65 12.05 6.95
N ASP A 606 17.69 12.28 7.85
CA ASP A 606 17.82 13.24 8.95
C ASP A 606 18.89 12.80 9.95
N LEU A 607 18.96 11.51 10.29
CA LEU A 607 20.00 10.95 11.16
C LEU A 607 21.41 11.12 10.58
N LEU A 608 21.56 10.89 9.27
CA LEU A 608 22.82 11.12 8.57
C LEU A 608 23.17 12.61 8.47
N ARG A 609 22.16 13.49 8.36
CA ARG A 609 22.35 14.94 8.32
C ARG A 609 22.68 15.52 9.69
N GLY A 610 22.24 14.88 10.77
CA GLY A 610 22.32 15.39 12.14
C GLY A 610 21.24 16.41 12.51
N THR A 611 20.48 16.90 11.51
CA THR A 611 19.36 17.84 11.67
C THR A 611 18.16 17.37 10.88
N ASN A 612 16.98 17.81 11.29
CA ASN A 612 15.74 17.54 10.56
C ASN A 612 15.74 18.26 9.18
N PHE A 613 14.69 18.05 8.39
CA PHE A 613 14.60 18.64 7.04
C PHE A 613 14.62 20.18 7.00
N VAL A 614 14.12 20.83 8.05
CA VAL A 614 14.08 22.29 8.16
C VAL A 614 15.38 22.87 8.76
N GLY A 615 16.17 22.05 9.44
CA GLY A 615 17.50 22.39 9.95
C GLY A 615 17.61 22.39 11.47
N GLU A 616 16.57 21.99 12.19
CA GLU A 616 16.57 21.92 13.66
C GLU A 616 17.29 20.68 14.19
N ASP A 617 17.69 20.74 15.45
CA ASP A 617 18.31 19.66 16.19
C ASP A 617 17.46 18.38 16.22
N LEU A 618 18.11 17.25 16.02
CA LEU A 618 17.43 15.97 15.91
C LEU A 618 17.11 15.39 17.30
N SER A 619 15.83 15.46 17.69
CA SER A 619 15.28 14.62 18.75
C SER A 619 14.71 13.34 18.14
N LEU A 620 15.29 12.18 18.48
CA LEU A 620 14.84 10.88 17.97
C LEU A 620 13.38 10.56 18.29
N PRO A 621 12.91 10.67 19.56
CA PRO A 621 11.52 10.43 19.89
C PRO A 621 10.56 11.35 19.11
N GLN A 622 10.94 12.62 18.98
CA GLN A 622 10.14 13.60 18.26
C GLN A 622 10.11 13.34 16.76
N SER A 623 11.26 12.99 16.17
CA SER A 623 11.39 12.66 14.75
C SER A 623 10.59 11.42 14.36
N VAL A 624 10.44 10.46 15.27
CA VAL A 624 9.55 9.31 15.08
C VAL A 624 8.08 9.74 15.20
N ALA A 625 7.74 10.49 16.25
CA ALA A 625 6.36 10.90 16.49
C ALA A 625 5.80 11.81 15.39
N THR A 626 6.58 12.76 14.84
CA THR A 626 6.14 13.61 13.72
C THR A 626 5.79 12.81 12.46
N ARG A 627 6.36 11.60 12.31
CA ARG A 627 6.12 10.69 11.19
C ARG A 627 4.97 9.70 11.43
N LEU A 628 4.33 9.76 12.59
CA LEU A 628 3.17 8.92 12.94
C LEU A 628 1.89 9.75 13.11
N VAL A 629 2.03 11.06 13.30
CA VAL A 629 0.91 12.01 13.40
C VAL A 629 0.52 12.50 12.00
N PRO A 630 -0.79 12.58 11.68
CA PRO A 630 -1.27 13.20 10.44
C PRO A 630 -0.67 14.57 10.17
N LEU A 631 -0.32 14.83 8.90
CA LEU A 631 0.33 16.08 8.50
C LEU A 631 -0.48 17.33 8.85
N TYR A 632 -1.80 17.31 8.59
CA TYR A 632 -2.66 18.47 8.86
C TYR A 632 -2.74 18.84 10.35
N LEU A 633 -2.50 17.88 11.27
CA LEU A 633 -2.47 18.19 12.71
C LEU A 633 -1.21 18.95 13.11
N HIS A 634 -0.07 18.67 12.44
CA HIS A 634 1.13 19.50 12.59
C HIS A 634 0.87 20.90 12.08
N ASP A 635 0.26 21.02 10.91
CA ASP A 635 -0.07 22.31 10.31
C ASP A 635 -1.01 23.13 11.23
N ILE A 636 -2.03 22.50 11.84
CA ILE A 636 -2.90 23.15 12.82
C ILE A 636 -2.11 23.64 14.03
N ALA A 637 -1.25 22.80 14.59
CA ALA A 637 -0.47 23.15 15.77
C ALA A 637 0.48 24.34 15.49
N ASP A 638 1.13 24.33 14.33
CA ASP A 638 1.95 25.44 13.85
C ASP A 638 1.10 26.70 13.61
N GLY A 639 -0.10 26.56 13.03
CA GLY A 639 -1.05 27.66 12.86
C GLY A 639 -1.47 28.30 14.19
N VAL A 640 -1.75 27.49 15.21
CA VAL A 640 -2.06 27.96 16.57
C VAL A 640 -0.87 28.70 17.18
N LYS A 641 0.34 28.18 17.01
CA LYS A 641 1.56 28.82 17.50
C LYS A 641 1.81 30.18 16.84
N GLN A 642 1.53 30.30 15.54
CA GLN A 642 1.83 31.52 14.79
C GLN A 642 0.74 32.59 14.89
N ALA A 643 -0.54 32.21 15.00
CA ALA A 643 -1.65 33.16 14.96
C ALA A 643 -2.85 32.77 15.85
N GLY A 644 -2.61 32.02 16.93
CA GLY A 644 -3.64 31.62 17.88
C GLY A 644 -4.72 30.69 17.29
N PRO A 645 -5.85 30.48 17.98
CA PRO A 645 -6.91 29.56 17.53
C PRO A 645 -7.42 29.83 16.10
N LEU A 646 -7.49 31.10 15.71
CA LEU A 646 -7.88 31.49 14.34
C LEU A 646 -6.83 31.06 13.31
N GLY A 647 -5.53 31.16 13.63
CA GLY A 647 -4.46 30.60 12.80
C GLY A 647 -4.57 29.09 12.63
N GLY A 648 -4.90 28.37 13.71
CA GLY A 648 -5.17 26.93 13.68
C GLY A 648 -6.32 26.58 12.72
N ALA A 649 -7.43 27.31 12.77
CA ALA A 649 -8.56 27.10 11.86
C ALA A 649 -8.22 27.47 10.41
N ALA A 650 -7.53 28.60 10.20
CA ALA A 650 -7.12 29.11 8.89
C ALA A 650 -6.19 28.12 8.17
N VAL A 651 -5.34 27.42 8.93
CA VAL A 651 -4.47 26.37 8.39
C VAL A 651 -5.19 25.02 8.29
N GLY A 652 -5.90 24.61 9.34
CA GLY A 652 -6.47 23.27 9.45
C GLY A 652 -7.52 22.94 8.41
N ILE A 653 -8.44 23.87 8.12
CA ILE A 653 -9.53 23.60 7.17
C ILE A 653 -8.99 23.39 5.75
N PRO A 654 -8.13 24.27 5.19
CA PRO A 654 -7.51 24.04 3.89
C PRO A 654 -6.61 22.79 3.86
N ALA A 655 -5.80 22.58 4.90
CA ALA A 655 -4.91 21.41 5.01
C ALA A 655 -5.70 20.09 4.97
N PHE A 656 -6.83 20.04 5.69
CA PHE A 656 -7.72 18.88 5.73
C PHE A 656 -8.22 18.46 4.34
N PHE A 657 -8.49 19.42 3.45
CA PHE A 657 -8.89 19.13 2.06
C PHE A 657 -7.73 19.06 1.06
N GLY A 658 -6.48 19.22 1.54
CA GLY A 658 -5.26 18.97 0.78
C GLY A 658 -4.64 20.20 0.13
N VAL A 659 -5.05 21.41 0.54
CA VAL A 659 -4.30 22.64 0.23
C VAL A 659 -2.99 22.60 1.00
N GLY A 660 -1.87 22.90 0.36
CA GLY A 660 -0.59 22.93 1.05
C GLY A 660 -0.53 24.15 1.97
N THR A 661 -0.46 23.95 3.28
CA THR A 661 -0.34 25.04 4.25
C THR A 661 1.00 24.98 4.97
N GLN A 662 1.55 26.14 5.33
CA GLN A 662 2.76 26.22 6.14
C GLN A 662 2.65 27.42 7.07
N ALA A 663 2.89 27.24 8.37
CA ALA A 663 2.84 28.32 9.35
C ALA A 663 4.19 28.41 10.08
N PHE A 664 5.03 29.37 9.69
CA PHE A 664 6.32 29.59 10.34
C PHE A 664 6.83 31.01 10.12
N ASP A 665 7.63 31.48 11.06
CA ASP A 665 8.38 32.73 10.96
C ASP A 665 9.76 32.43 10.35
N PRO A 666 10.09 32.93 9.15
CA PRO A 666 11.38 32.68 8.53
C PRO A 666 12.56 33.38 9.25
N SER A 667 12.30 34.30 10.19
CA SER A 667 13.31 35.04 10.94
C SER A 667 13.64 34.45 12.32
N ARG A 668 12.93 33.41 12.76
CA ARG A 668 13.14 32.74 14.06
C ARG A 668 13.27 31.23 13.89
N ASP A 669 14.19 30.60 14.61
CA ASP A 669 14.31 29.15 14.69
C ASP A 669 13.00 28.55 15.23
N SER A 670 12.32 27.77 14.40
CA SER A 670 10.97 27.27 14.67
C SER A 670 11.05 25.97 15.47
N GLY A 671 11.35 26.05 16.77
CA GLY A 671 11.34 24.86 17.64
C GLY A 671 10.06 24.01 17.49
N SER A 672 10.24 22.71 17.25
CA SER A 672 9.22 21.69 17.00
C SER A 672 8.16 21.54 18.12
N VAL A 673 6.91 21.23 17.74
CA VAL A 673 5.69 21.42 18.59
C VAL A 673 5.24 20.19 19.40
N LEU A 674 5.84 19.01 19.21
CA LEU A 674 5.55 17.90 20.12
C LEU A 674 6.14 18.20 21.51
N PRO A 675 5.46 17.85 22.62
CA PRO A 675 6.06 17.98 23.95
C PRO A 675 7.47 17.40 23.91
N GLN A 676 8.44 18.10 24.51
CA GLN A 676 9.82 17.62 24.56
C GLN A 676 9.81 16.25 25.23
N LEU A 677 9.81 15.22 24.40
CA LEU A 677 9.96 13.86 24.86
C LEU A 677 11.37 13.77 25.44
N PRO A 678 11.57 13.00 26.54
CA PRO A 678 12.87 12.87 27.17
C PRO A 678 13.94 12.59 26.11
N GLN A 679 15.01 13.38 26.12
CA GLN A 679 16.12 13.16 25.21
C GLN A 679 16.66 11.75 25.47
N LEU A 680 16.66 10.90 24.45
CA LEU A 680 17.39 9.64 24.52
C LEU A 680 18.88 9.98 24.66
N PRO A 681 19.67 9.16 25.40
CA PRO A 681 21.11 9.35 25.47
C PRO A 681 21.68 9.43 24.06
N LYS A 682 22.57 10.42 23.84
CA LYS A 682 23.22 10.64 22.54
C LYS A 682 23.76 9.31 22.02
N LEU A 683 23.42 8.98 20.78
CA LEU A 683 24.03 7.82 20.11
C LEU A 683 25.55 7.99 20.18
N PRO A 684 26.32 6.93 20.49
CA PRO A 684 27.77 7.01 20.46
C PRO A 684 28.20 7.50 19.08
N SER A 685 29.10 8.49 19.05
CA SER A 685 29.70 8.97 17.83
C SER A 685 30.27 7.77 17.07
N LEU A 686 29.88 7.62 15.81
CA LEU A 686 30.52 6.64 14.94
C LEU A 686 32.02 6.96 14.91
N PRO A 687 32.90 5.94 15.03
CA PRO A 687 34.33 6.17 14.96
C PRO A 687 34.65 6.90 13.65
N SER A 688 35.45 7.95 13.75
CA SER A 688 36.04 8.62 12.61
C SER A 688 36.84 7.57 11.82
N PHE A 689 36.40 7.30 10.59
CA PHE A 689 37.12 6.44 9.63
C PHE A 689 38.24 7.19 8.94
#